data_AF-A0A935D4L4-F1
#
_entry.id   AF-A0A935D4L4-F1
#
_cell.length_a   1.000
_cell.length_b   1.000
_cell.length_c   1.000
_cell.angle_alpha   90.00
_cell.angle_beta   90.00
_cell.angle_gamma   90.00
#
_symmetry.space_group_name_H-M   'P 1'
#
loop_
_entity.id
_entity.type
_entity.pdbx_description
1 polymer ?
#
loop_
_entity_poly.entity_id
_entity_poly.type
_entity_poly.pdbx_seq_one_letter_code
_entity_poly.pdbx_strand_id
1 'polypeptide(L)'
;MSPRMSPIAATASAASCPARALPLRESHLRADAEGGLARLTLEQTFENPHDEALHVTYTLPLPHEAAVSGFSFLVGDRTIEGVIDTKSRAREVFEDALASGHTAALLEEERSTVFTQELGNIPPRARITARITLDMPLTYVALAPLATRGQWELRFPLTVAPRYLGEAGRVPDAERLAVTVRDVSTDTPRVALSLVVRDALPDGRSPESPSHALQCAREGARSGEAFAVSFGGADGRVPLDRDVVVRWDATTGAPRATAAVHVAEEEDAAYALVTVVPPGAAPGAGPEHPRDLTVLLDTSGSMGGEPLAQAKRVAKALVSSLREADRVHLVEFSNDTRSFLPAAAAATADTKRDALAWLSKLRASGGTEMRTGILRALRDVRPGRHAQVVLVTDGLIGFEQEIVEAIFRDNAHAARVHTVGVGSAVNRSLLAPAARAGRGVEIVCGVGEDVEPLVARLLARTTAPIVTDLAVKRPTPAGDLEVACAIERLPDLYAGAPVLIPVRLPREGGPLVLVGRTVDGDFRQELQVVPDGVARAHLRALYGREAVLDVDLRLAAGAYGSAREADAEVERLGLAFGISTRRTSFVAVDRTRAVNAVNPVAPTRRETIAQALPFGMTTEAVGAALRPAWATLLAQHVQRDGFAATSTRAGTVPWPSSATGAPPPPAPSAPAPSPKRAAPPAAAAPVRPAPKVADEETRAPRQTEEKRKSAKKESPSLLERAVRAVFGAAEREEPDGGADELAAPAVEAPAPMEGVAGKGRASGAARELTGRLAVLAGGALSVELTLTEELELVHGPLSLLLSDGTRVAVELDPARSTAAGTYGAGRVVRLVGTPHFGGPGGRVITRGEAVTLTLDGPSGALVIRLS
;
A
#
# COMPACT_ATOMS: atom_id res chain seq x y z
N MET A 1 19.79 46.80 -3.32
CA MET A 1 20.85 45.85 -3.71
C MET A 1 20.60 44.58 -2.93
N SER A 2 19.94 43.61 -3.56
CA SER A 2 19.63 42.28 -2.99
C SER A 2 20.37 41.25 -3.83
N PRO A 3 21.13 40.31 -3.25
CA PRO A 3 21.79 39.28 -4.03
C PRO A 3 20.77 38.21 -4.42
N ARG A 4 20.77 37.88 -5.71
CA ARG A 4 19.95 36.84 -6.33
C ARG A 4 20.33 35.47 -5.77
N MET A 5 19.37 34.76 -5.16
CA MET A 5 19.45 33.31 -5.01
C MET A 5 19.05 32.67 -6.33
N SER A 6 19.99 31.94 -6.94
CA SER A 6 19.73 31.08 -8.10
C SER A 6 19.09 29.77 -7.64
N PRO A 7 18.04 29.26 -8.30
CA PRO A 7 17.51 27.93 -8.02
C PRO A 7 18.49 26.88 -8.56
N ILE A 8 18.94 25.97 -7.68
CA ILE A 8 19.73 24.80 -8.07
C ILE A 8 18.79 23.84 -8.81
N ALA A 9 18.94 23.77 -10.13
CA ALA A 9 18.38 22.70 -10.94
C ALA A 9 19.14 21.41 -10.60
N ALA A 10 18.45 20.43 -10.01
CA ALA A 10 18.96 19.08 -9.82
C ALA A 10 19.03 18.37 -11.17
N THR A 11 20.15 18.52 -11.88
CA THR A 11 20.51 17.65 -13.01
C THR A 11 21.00 16.32 -12.46
N ALA A 12 20.19 15.27 -12.62
CA ALA A 12 20.62 13.89 -12.40
C ALA A 12 21.65 13.51 -13.48
N SER A 13 22.93 13.77 -13.19
CA SER A 13 24.07 13.23 -13.91
C SER A 13 24.52 11.95 -13.21
N ALA A 14 24.61 10.86 -13.97
CA ALA A 14 25.26 9.62 -13.56
C ALA A 14 26.79 9.87 -13.44
N ALA A 15 27.19 10.55 -12.37
CA ALA A 15 28.58 10.59 -11.94
C ALA A 15 28.85 9.32 -11.12
N SER A 16 29.80 8.49 -11.58
CA SER A 16 30.30 7.35 -10.82
C SER A 16 30.82 7.85 -9.47
N CYS A 17 30.09 7.55 -8.41
CA CYS A 17 30.53 7.80 -7.04
C CYS A 17 31.69 6.83 -6.76
N PRO A 18 32.86 7.29 -6.26
CA PRO A 18 33.90 6.36 -5.79
C PRO A 18 33.28 5.42 -4.74
N ALA A 19 33.73 4.17 -4.70
CA ALA A 19 33.21 3.12 -3.82
C ALA A 19 33.23 3.55 -2.35
N ARG A 20 32.14 4.19 -1.91
CA ARG A 20 31.97 4.74 -0.57
C ARG A 20 31.16 3.71 0.19
N ALA A 21 31.76 3.18 1.25
CA ALA A 21 31.14 2.20 2.12
C ALA A 21 29.76 2.71 2.56
N LEU A 22 28.71 1.92 2.29
CA LEU A 22 27.34 2.30 2.64
C LEU A 22 27.14 2.23 4.16
N PRO A 23 26.40 3.17 4.77
CA PRO A 23 26.11 3.14 6.20
C PRO A 23 25.38 1.88 6.64
N LEU A 24 24.42 1.37 5.84
CA LEU A 24 23.75 0.11 6.11
C LEU A 24 24.69 -1.06 5.80
N ARG A 25 25.10 -1.80 6.84
CA ARG A 25 26.04 -2.91 6.76
C ARG A 25 25.36 -4.26 6.64
N GLU A 26 24.36 -4.49 7.48
CA GLU A 26 23.76 -5.80 7.66
C GLU A 26 22.27 -5.66 7.89
N SER A 27 21.51 -6.60 7.34
CA SER A 27 20.10 -6.78 7.68
C SER A 27 19.85 -8.23 8.09
N HIS A 28 18.96 -8.45 9.04
CA HIS A 28 18.54 -9.79 9.48
C HIS A 28 17.03 -9.80 9.63
N LEU A 29 16.36 -10.61 8.81
CA LEU A 29 14.95 -10.90 8.95
C LEU A 29 14.78 -12.13 9.84
N ARG A 30 14.22 -11.93 11.02
CA ARG A 30 13.78 -13.02 11.91
C ARG A 30 12.27 -13.17 11.80
N ALA A 31 11.78 -14.40 11.75
CA ALA A 31 10.36 -14.68 11.65
C ALA A 31 10.00 -15.92 12.46
N ASP A 32 8.84 -15.87 13.11
CA ASP A 32 8.22 -17.00 13.79
C ASP A 32 6.80 -17.13 13.22
N ALA A 33 6.50 -18.28 12.64
CA ALA A 33 5.30 -18.50 11.85
C ALA A 33 4.55 -19.76 12.30
N GLU A 34 3.25 -19.60 12.54
CA GLU A 34 2.35 -20.67 12.99
C GLU A 34 0.90 -20.33 12.62
N GLY A 35 0.13 -21.33 12.17
CA GLY A 35 -1.33 -21.23 12.10
C GLY A 35 -1.84 -20.11 11.18
N GLY A 36 -1.10 -19.77 10.13
CA GLY A 36 -1.46 -18.69 9.21
C GLY A 36 -1.07 -17.29 9.68
N LEU A 37 -0.25 -17.18 10.73
CA LEU A 37 0.23 -15.92 11.29
C LEU A 37 1.75 -15.92 11.30
N ALA A 38 2.35 -14.74 11.16
CA ALA A 38 3.78 -14.56 11.36
C ALA A 38 4.08 -13.30 12.16
N ARG A 39 4.98 -13.45 13.13
CA ARG A 39 5.65 -12.34 13.80
C ARG A 39 7.05 -12.22 13.23
N LEU A 40 7.41 -11.02 12.79
CA LEU A 40 8.71 -10.76 12.20
C LEU A 40 9.43 -9.65 12.94
N THR A 41 10.75 -9.73 12.91
CA THR A 41 11.67 -8.72 13.40
C THR A 41 12.70 -8.45 12.33
N LEU A 42 12.68 -7.25 11.77
CA LEU A 42 13.72 -6.77 10.86
C LEU A 42 14.77 -6.03 11.68
N GLU A 43 15.99 -6.55 11.72
CA GLU A 43 17.14 -5.88 12.33
C GLU A 43 18.03 -5.30 11.25
N GLN A 44 18.39 -4.02 11.37
CA GLN A 44 19.22 -3.32 10.41
C GLN A 44 20.34 -2.60 11.12
N THR A 45 21.58 -2.96 10.76
CA THR A 45 22.78 -2.45 11.41
C THR A 45 23.42 -1.38 10.55
N PHE A 46 23.49 -0.17 11.10
CA PHE A 46 24.10 1.00 10.51
C PHE A 46 25.42 1.31 11.19
N GLU A 47 26.41 1.71 10.40
CA GLU A 47 27.74 2.08 10.88
C GLU A 47 28.07 3.49 10.40
N ASN A 48 28.58 4.33 11.30
CA ASN A 48 29.14 5.61 10.93
C ASN A 48 30.66 5.47 10.70
N PRO A 49 31.15 5.42 9.45
CA PRO A 49 32.57 5.29 9.17
C PRO A 49 33.33 6.62 9.27
N HIS A 50 32.67 7.72 9.64
CA HIS A 50 33.25 9.07 9.63
C HIS A 50 33.65 9.52 11.04
N ASP A 51 34.43 10.60 11.09
CA ASP A 51 34.84 11.27 12.33
C ASP A 51 33.85 12.36 12.77
N GLU A 52 32.78 12.55 12.00
CA GLU A 52 31.67 13.47 12.26
C GLU A 52 30.40 12.67 12.61
N ALA A 53 29.44 13.30 13.29
CA ALA A 53 28.15 12.69 13.51
C ALA A 53 27.40 12.48 12.19
N LEU A 54 26.65 11.39 12.11
CA LEU A 54 25.93 10.99 10.92
C LEU A 54 24.42 10.99 11.16
N HIS A 55 23.67 11.53 10.21
CA HIS A 55 22.23 11.38 10.05
C HIS A 55 21.99 10.52 8.82
N VAL A 56 21.35 9.37 9.03
CA VAL A 56 20.97 8.44 7.96
C VAL A 56 19.47 8.52 7.72
N THR A 57 19.08 8.62 6.45
CA THR A 57 17.71 8.38 5.99
C THR A 57 17.70 7.13 5.12
N TYR A 58 16.82 6.18 5.45
CA TYR A 58 16.62 4.96 4.69
C TYR A 58 15.15 4.74 4.42
N THR A 59 14.77 4.74 3.15
CA THR A 59 13.44 4.27 2.71
C THR A 59 13.48 2.75 2.66
N LEU A 60 12.48 2.08 3.23
CA LEU A 60 12.40 0.63 3.21
C LEU A 60 10.99 0.16 2.91
N PRO A 61 10.83 -1.01 2.26
CA PRO A 61 9.52 -1.60 2.08
C PRO A 61 9.15 -2.44 3.30
N LEU A 62 7.88 -2.42 3.67
CA LEU A 62 7.28 -3.37 4.62
C LEU A 62 6.01 -3.97 4.00
N PRO A 63 5.56 -5.18 4.42
CA PRO A 63 4.36 -5.79 3.86
C PRO A 63 3.11 -4.94 4.09
N HIS A 64 2.22 -4.85 3.09
CA HIS A 64 1.01 -4.03 3.12
C HIS A 64 0.08 -4.38 4.30
N GLU A 65 -0.12 -5.68 4.52
CA GLU A 65 -1.02 -6.23 5.54
C GLU A 65 -0.37 -6.28 6.94
N ALA A 66 0.92 -5.94 7.06
CA ALA A 66 1.61 -6.03 8.34
C ALA A 66 1.26 -4.86 9.26
N ALA A 67 0.96 -5.19 10.51
CA ALA A 67 0.90 -4.24 11.60
C ALA A 67 2.31 -4.00 12.13
N VAL A 68 2.87 -2.80 11.92
CA VAL A 68 4.15 -2.40 12.52
C VAL A 68 3.88 -2.00 13.96
N SER A 69 4.20 -2.90 14.90
CA SER A 69 3.81 -2.83 16.32
C SER A 69 4.95 -2.49 17.27
N GLY A 70 6.18 -2.38 16.77
CA GLY A 70 7.31 -1.96 17.60
C GLY A 70 8.49 -1.44 16.81
N PHE A 71 9.23 -0.52 17.43
CA PHE A 71 10.46 0.04 16.90
C PHE A 71 11.41 0.33 18.04
N SER A 72 12.66 -0.08 17.91
CA SER A 72 13.71 0.26 18.88
C SER A 72 15.06 0.34 18.18
N PHE A 73 16.05 0.92 18.85
CA PHE A 73 17.41 0.89 18.37
C PHE A 73 18.40 0.59 19.49
N LEU A 74 19.44 -0.16 19.15
CA LEU A 74 20.53 -0.56 20.02
C LEU A 74 21.73 0.33 19.75
N VAL A 75 22.23 1.00 20.79
CA VAL A 75 23.49 1.78 20.76
C VAL A 75 24.43 1.24 21.82
N GLY A 76 25.54 0.63 21.39
CA GLY A 76 26.40 -0.14 22.27
C GLY A 76 25.67 -1.38 22.77
N ASP A 77 25.44 -1.46 24.08
CA ASP A 77 24.77 -2.55 24.80
C ASP A 77 23.33 -2.23 25.24
N ARG A 78 22.83 -1.03 24.93
CA ARG A 78 21.53 -0.54 25.42
C ARG A 78 20.49 -0.49 24.31
N THR A 79 19.34 -1.07 24.57
CA THR A 79 18.14 -0.95 23.74
C THR A 79 17.35 0.30 24.17
N ILE A 80 17.09 1.18 23.22
CA ILE A 80 16.21 2.33 23.38
C ILE A 80 14.89 1.99 22.70
N GLU A 81 13.85 1.79 23.50
CA GLU A 81 12.50 1.49 23.01
C GLU A 81 11.86 2.76 22.43
N GLY A 82 11.20 2.59 21.28
CA GLY A 82 10.42 3.64 20.64
C GLY A 82 9.02 3.72 21.21
N VAL A 83 8.51 4.94 21.29
CA VAL A 83 7.14 5.24 21.69
C VAL A 83 6.35 5.63 20.44
N ILE A 84 5.17 5.05 20.29
CA ILE A 84 4.20 5.42 19.26
C ILE A 84 3.50 6.72 19.66
N ASP A 85 3.43 7.68 18.75
CA ASP A 85 2.71 8.94 18.95
C ASP A 85 2.08 9.39 17.60
N THR A 86 1.32 10.47 17.62
CA THR A 86 0.89 11.17 16.41
C THR A 86 2.12 11.53 15.57
N LYS A 87 1.97 11.46 14.25
CA LYS A 87 3.10 11.67 13.31
C LYS A 87 3.77 13.03 13.50
N SER A 88 2.99 14.09 13.71
CA SER A 88 3.53 15.43 14.00
C SER A 88 4.33 15.46 15.31
N ARG A 89 3.79 14.88 16.38
CA ARG A 89 4.43 14.91 17.69
C ARG A 89 5.71 14.07 17.73
N ALA A 90 5.68 12.88 17.12
CA ALA A 90 6.86 12.02 17.00
C ALA A 90 7.99 12.74 16.26
N ARG A 91 7.67 13.45 15.17
CA ARG A 91 8.61 14.27 14.40
C ARG A 91 9.18 15.43 15.23
N GLU A 92 8.35 16.18 15.94
CA GLU A 92 8.79 17.24 16.85
C GLU A 92 9.78 16.71 17.89
N VAL A 93 9.43 15.60 18.56
CA VAL A 93 10.29 14.97 19.58
C VAL A 93 11.62 14.52 18.99
N PHE A 94 11.61 14.01 17.77
CA PHE A 94 12.82 13.62 17.05
C PHE A 94 13.71 14.83 16.75
N GLU A 95 13.18 15.89 16.16
CA GLU A 95 13.95 17.10 15.83
C GLU A 95 14.48 17.81 17.08
N ASP A 96 13.67 17.90 18.15
CA ASP A 96 14.09 18.45 19.44
C ASP A 96 15.23 17.63 20.05
N ALA A 97 15.18 16.31 19.92
CA ALA A 97 16.24 15.42 20.36
C ALA A 97 17.53 15.68 19.56
N LEU A 98 17.43 15.83 18.23
CA LEU A 98 18.59 16.13 17.39
C LEU A 98 19.22 17.47 17.73
N ALA A 99 18.40 18.51 17.90
CA ALA A 99 18.83 19.85 18.29
C ALA A 99 19.48 19.88 19.69
N SER A 100 19.07 18.97 20.58
CA SER A 100 19.66 18.78 21.90
C SER A 100 20.91 17.89 21.89
N GLY A 101 21.36 17.41 20.72
CA GLY A 101 22.52 16.55 20.56
C GLY A 101 22.29 15.07 20.89
N HIS A 102 21.05 14.66 21.20
CA HIS A 102 20.73 13.27 21.50
C HIS A 102 20.69 12.42 20.23
N THR A 103 21.13 11.16 20.32
CA THR A 103 20.86 10.15 19.29
C THR A 103 19.39 9.78 19.35
N ALA A 104 18.72 9.86 18.20
CA ALA A 104 17.31 9.55 18.07
C ALA A 104 17.05 8.75 16.80
N ALA A 105 15.96 8.00 16.82
CA ALA A 105 15.47 7.24 15.69
C ALA A 105 13.98 7.52 15.47
N LEU A 106 13.57 7.59 14.21
CA LEU A 106 12.18 7.81 13.80
C LEU A 106 11.80 6.83 12.71
N LEU A 107 10.60 6.26 12.79
CA LEU A 107 10.01 5.39 11.77
C LEU A 107 8.63 5.92 11.36
N GLU A 108 8.49 6.35 10.11
CA GLU A 108 7.25 6.90 9.56
C GLU A 108 6.74 6.08 8.37
N GLU A 109 5.42 5.90 8.30
CA GLU A 109 4.75 5.37 7.10
C GLU A 109 4.55 6.50 6.07
N GLU A 110 5.07 6.32 4.86
CA GLU A 110 4.86 7.20 3.69
C GLU A 110 3.70 6.72 2.82
N ARG A 111 3.66 5.41 2.63
CA ARG A 111 2.59 4.66 1.99
C ARG A 111 2.45 3.35 2.76
N SER A 112 1.35 2.64 2.55
CA SER A 112 1.07 1.39 3.26
C SER A 112 2.17 0.31 3.14
N THR A 113 3.07 0.42 2.15
CA THR A 113 4.25 -0.45 1.99
C THR A 113 5.58 0.29 1.96
N VAL A 114 5.62 1.61 2.15
CA VAL A 114 6.84 2.41 2.06
C VAL A 114 7.01 3.17 3.36
N PHE A 115 8.11 2.89 4.05
CA PHE A 115 8.46 3.51 5.31
C PHE A 115 9.76 4.29 5.15
N THR A 116 9.88 5.38 5.90
CA THR A 116 11.13 6.10 6.06
C THR A 116 11.63 5.89 7.47
N GLN A 117 12.85 5.40 7.56
CA GLN A 117 13.60 5.27 8.80
C GLN A 117 14.68 6.35 8.85
N GLU A 118 14.68 7.14 9.92
CA GLU A 118 15.71 8.15 10.17
C GLU A 118 16.46 7.85 11.45
N LEU A 119 17.78 7.89 11.37
CA LEU A 119 18.70 7.73 12.49
C LEU A 119 19.57 8.98 12.56
N GLY A 120 19.32 9.84 13.55
CA GLY A 120 20.04 11.10 13.71
C GLY A 120 21.05 11.05 14.84
N ASN A 121 22.07 11.91 14.74
CA ASN A 121 23.17 12.01 15.71
C ASN A 121 23.83 10.66 16.02
N ILE A 122 24.09 9.85 14.99
CA ILE A 122 24.89 8.63 15.12
C ILE A 122 26.33 9.05 15.43
N PRO A 123 26.90 8.69 16.59
CA PRO A 123 28.24 9.15 16.96
C PRO A 123 29.31 8.68 15.96
N PRO A 124 30.44 9.42 15.85
CA PRO A 124 31.59 9.00 15.04
C PRO A 124 32.03 7.58 15.37
N ARG A 125 32.33 6.78 14.33
CA ARG A 125 32.81 5.39 14.47
C ARG A 125 31.86 4.44 15.22
N ALA A 126 30.61 4.84 15.46
CA ALA A 126 29.64 4.03 16.17
C ALA A 126 28.82 3.13 15.24
N ARG A 127 28.27 2.07 15.83
CA ARG A 127 27.32 1.15 15.19
C ARG A 127 25.99 1.22 15.93
N ILE A 128 24.90 1.29 15.18
CA ILE A 128 23.54 1.29 15.70
C ILE A 128 22.75 0.19 15.01
N THR A 129 22.02 -0.61 15.76
CA THR A 129 21.11 -1.62 15.19
C THR A 129 19.68 -1.21 15.46
N ALA A 130 18.95 -0.86 14.42
CA ALA A 130 17.52 -0.62 14.53
C ALA A 130 16.75 -1.93 14.38
N ARG A 131 15.67 -2.05 15.13
CA ARG A 131 14.79 -3.22 15.17
C ARG A 131 13.36 -2.78 14.92
N ILE A 132 12.73 -3.35 13.89
CA ILE A 132 11.33 -3.13 13.55
C ILE A 132 10.58 -4.44 13.81
N THR A 133 9.57 -4.39 14.65
CA THR A 133 8.68 -5.53 14.95
C THR A 133 7.39 -5.36 14.17
N LEU A 134 6.98 -6.42 13.48
CA LEU A 134 5.76 -6.45 12.71
C LEU A 134 5.03 -7.78 12.84
N ASP A 135 3.71 -7.70 12.73
CA ASP A 135 2.79 -8.82 12.81
C ASP A 135 1.98 -8.88 11.52
N MET A 136 1.89 -10.03 10.85
CA MET A 136 1.18 -10.15 9.57
C MET A 136 0.40 -11.46 9.43
N PRO A 137 -0.73 -11.47 8.71
CA PRO A 137 -1.34 -12.72 8.25
C PRO A 137 -0.48 -13.34 7.13
N LEU A 138 -0.45 -14.67 7.08
CA LEU A 138 0.14 -15.42 5.97
C LEU A 138 -0.88 -15.59 4.85
N THR A 139 -0.40 -15.58 3.61
CA THR A 139 -1.27 -15.81 2.46
C THR A 139 -1.51 -17.30 2.29
N TYR A 140 -2.77 -17.72 2.24
CA TYR A 140 -3.10 -19.09 1.88
C TYR A 140 -3.09 -19.28 0.36
N VAL A 141 -2.33 -20.26 -0.10
CA VAL A 141 -2.16 -20.63 -1.50
C VAL A 141 -2.78 -22.01 -1.74
N ALA A 142 -3.91 -22.04 -2.44
CA ALA A 142 -4.56 -23.28 -2.82
C ALA A 142 -3.73 -24.07 -3.83
N LEU A 143 -3.56 -25.38 -3.62
CA LEU A 143 -2.89 -26.25 -4.59
C LEU A 143 -3.93 -26.99 -5.44
N ALA A 144 -4.12 -26.54 -6.69
CA ALA A 144 -5.00 -27.22 -7.63
C ALA A 144 -4.39 -28.56 -8.12
N PRO A 145 -5.20 -29.60 -8.42
CA PRO A 145 -6.66 -29.68 -8.34
C PRO A 145 -7.19 -30.18 -6.99
N LEU A 146 -6.31 -30.44 -6.01
CA LEU A 146 -6.67 -30.98 -4.71
C LEU A 146 -7.14 -29.85 -3.79
N ALA A 147 -8.40 -29.45 -3.91
CA ALA A 147 -9.04 -28.38 -3.09
C ALA A 147 -8.99 -28.61 -1.56
N THR A 148 -8.40 -29.71 -1.09
CA THR A 148 -8.19 -30.04 0.32
C THR A 148 -6.75 -29.80 0.80
N ARG A 149 -5.83 -29.34 -0.06
CA ARG A 149 -4.46 -28.98 0.31
C ARG A 149 -4.15 -27.54 -0.11
N GLY A 150 -3.42 -26.84 0.73
CA GLY A 150 -2.85 -25.54 0.42
C GLY A 150 -1.54 -25.32 1.16
N GLN A 151 -0.87 -24.24 0.81
CA GLN A 151 0.37 -23.80 1.42
C GLN A 151 0.17 -22.44 2.08
N TRP A 152 0.86 -22.19 3.19
CA TRP A 152 1.10 -20.84 3.66
C TRP A 152 2.23 -20.21 2.84
N GLU A 153 2.07 -18.94 2.48
CA GLU A 153 3.09 -18.12 1.83
C GLU A 153 3.42 -16.93 2.74
N LEU A 154 4.68 -16.85 3.16
CA LEU A 154 5.31 -15.65 3.72
C LEU A 154 6.00 -14.91 2.58
N ARG A 155 5.60 -13.66 2.33
CA ARG A 155 6.23 -12.76 1.34
C ARG A 155 6.67 -11.47 2.03
N PHE A 156 7.98 -11.22 2.06
CA PHE A 156 8.56 -10.03 2.66
C PHE A 156 9.34 -9.21 1.61
N PRO A 157 8.97 -7.96 1.33
CA PRO A 157 9.63 -7.14 0.33
C PRO A 157 10.98 -6.61 0.84
N LEU A 158 11.97 -6.47 -0.06
CA LEU A 158 13.32 -5.99 0.31
C LEU A 158 13.78 -4.73 -0.46
N THR A 159 13.10 -4.34 -1.53
CA THR A 159 13.45 -3.16 -2.33
C THR A 159 12.23 -2.31 -2.68
N VAL A 160 12.45 -1.01 -2.86
CA VAL A 160 11.46 -0.06 -3.38
C VAL A 160 11.91 0.43 -4.75
N ALA A 161 11.06 0.26 -5.76
CA ALA A 161 11.32 0.79 -7.10
C ALA A 161 10.85 2.26 -7.23
N PRO A 162 11.51 3.06 -8.09
CA PRO A 162 11.04 4.39 -8.47
C PRO A 162 9.64 4.34 -9.08
N ARG A 163 8.85 5.37 -8.78
CA ARG A 163 7.45 5.47 -9.21
C ARG A 163 7.27 6.55 -10.26
N TYR A 164 6.39 6.30 -11.22
CA TYR A 164 5.86 7.27 -12.14
C TYR A 164 4.89 8.21 -11.43
N LEU A 165 5.23 9.49 -11.39
CA LEU A 165 4.48 10.50 -10.63
C LEU A 165 3.48 11.29 -11.49
N GLY A 166 3.42 11.03 -12.80
CA GLY A 166 2.57 11.77 -13.74
C GLY A 166 3.10 13.18 -14.05
N GLU A 167 2.18 14.11 -14.28
CA GLU A 167 2.50 15.52 -14.50
C GLU A 167 2.97 16.21 -13.20
N ALA A 168 3.78 17.26 -13.34
CA ALA A 168 4.29 18.02 -12.21
C ALA A 168 3.14 18.56 -11.35
N GLY A 169 3.18 18.29 -10.05
CA GLY A 169 2.14 18.70 -9.10
C GLY A 169 0.97 17.73 -8.95
N ARG A 170 0.87 16.64 -9.75
CA ARG A 170 -0.19 15.62 -9.59
C ARG A 170 -0.10 14.89 -8.25
N VAL A 171 1.12 14.55 -7.83
CA VAL A 171 1.41 13.89 -6.54
C VAL A 171 2.00 14.93 -5.58
N PRO A 172 1.23 15.46 -4.61
CA PRO A 172 1.68 16.56 -3.75
C PRO A 172 2.92 16.24 -2.92
N ASP A 173 3.13 14.97 -2.58
CA ASP A 173 4.20 14.46 -1.73
C ASP A 173 5.25 13.63 -2.51
N ALA A 174 5.38 13.91 -3.81
CA ALA A 174 6.33 13.29 -4.73
C ALA A 174 7.77 13.15 -4.16
N GLU A 175 8.26 14.18 -3.48
CA GLU A 175 9.63 14.20 -2.93
C GLU A 175 9.86 13.11 -1.87
N ARG A 176 8.83 12.76 -1.08
CA ARG A 176 8.92 11.73 -0.04
C ARG A 176 8.90 10.31 -0.62
N LEU A 177 8.41 10.16 -1.85
CA LEU A 177 8.40 8.90 -2.59
C LEU A 177 9.65 8.72 -3.48
N ALA A 178 10.47 9.75 -3.62
CA ALA A 178 11.64 9.71 -4.47
C ALA A 178 12.69 8.76 -3.89
N VAL A 179 13.00 7.69 -4.62
CA VAL A 179 14.05 6.74 -4.25
C VAL A 179 15.20 6.82 -5.24
N THR A 180 16.43 6.83 -4.71
CA THR A 180 17.63 6.66 -5.52
C THR A 180 17.93 5.18 -5.63
N VAL A 181 18.25 4.70 -6.83
CA VAL A 181 18.56 3.30 -7.10
C VAL A 181 20.01 3.16 -7.56
N ARG A 182 20.67 2.06 -7.18
CA ARG A 182 22.03 1.70 -7.61
C ARG A 182 22.11 0.24 -8.02
N ASP A 183 22.98 -0.07 -8.96
CA ASP A 183 23.25 -1.45 -9.37
C ASP A 183 23.75 -2.30 -8.21
N VAL A 184 23.37 -3.59 -8.22
CA VAL A 184 23.82 -4.56 -7.23
C VAL A 184 25.31 -4.85 -7.45
N SER A 185 26.14 -4.40 -6.50
CA SER A 185 27.57 -4.68 -6.41
C SER A 185 27.92 -5.45 -5.13
N THR A 186 29.21 -5.74 -4.92
CA THR A 186 29.73 -6.36 -3.69
C THR A 186 29.43 -5.56 -2.43
N ASP A 187 29.30 -4.24 -2.55
CA ASP A 187 29.04 -3.34 -1.41
C ASP A 187 27.55 -3.15 -1.13
N THR A 188 26.67 -3.82 -1.91
CA THR A 188 25.21 -3.75 -1.71
C THR A 188 24.86 -4.39 -0.37
N PRO A 189 23.99 -3.75 0.45
CA PRO A 189 23.56 -4.35 1.69
C PRO A 189 22.87 -5.69 1.44
N ARG A 190 23.11 -6.64 2.34
CA ARG A 190 22.59 -8.01 2.26
C ARG A 190 21.78 -8.34 3.50
N VAL A 191 20.83 -9.26 3.32
CA VAL A 191 19.96 -9.74 4.39
C VAL A 191 20.17 -11.23 4.66
N ALA A 192 20.18 -11.59 5.95
CA ALA A 192 20.07 -12.96 6.43
C ALA A 192 18.62 -13.30 6.82
N LEU A 193 18.25 -14.58 6.77
CA LEU A 193 16.95 -15.09 7.19
C LEU A 193 17.10 -16.07 8.35
N SER A 194 16.29 -15.89 9.40
CA SER A 194 16.04 -16.90 10.42
C SER A 194 14.54 -17.04 10.63
N LEU A 195 13.93 -17.97 9.91
CA LEU A 195 12.50 -18.28 10.01
C LEU A 195 12.30 -19.58 10.78
N VAL A 196 11.43 -19.56 11.79
CA VAL A 196 10.95 -20.76 12.48
C VAL A 196 9.51 -21.02 12.04
N VAL A 197 9.28 -22.15 11.37
CA VAL A 197 7.95 -22.64 11.02
C VAL A 197 7.51 -23.66 12.06
N ARG A 198 6.46 -23.35 12.81
CA ARG A 198 5.91 -24.21 13.88
C ARG A 198 4.78 -25.11 13.41
N ASP A 199 4.26 -24.88 12.20
CA ASP A 199 3.25 -25.74 11.59
C ASP A 199 3.79 -27.16 11.38
N ALA A 200 3.02 -28.16 11.76
CA ALA A 200 3.37 -29.56 11.52
C ALA A 200 3.33 -29.88 10.02
N LEU A 201 4.46 -30.26 9.44
CA LEU A 201 4.55 -30.62 8.02
C LEU A 201 4.50 -32.14 7.82
N PRO A 202 3.88 -32.63 6.73
CA PRO A 202 3.93 -34.05 6.38
C PRO A 202 5.37 -34.57 6.25
N ASP A 203 5.56 -35.87 6.52
CA ASP A 203 6.87 -36.52 6.39
C ASP A 203 7.51 -36.31 5.02
N GLY A 204 8.80 -35.96 5.03
CA GLY A 204 9.58 -35.72 3.81
C GLY A 204 9.31 -34.38 3.12
N ARG A 205 8.39 -33.54 3.64
CA ARG A 205 8.21 -32.17 3.17
C ARG A 205 8.96 -31.17 4.05
N SER A 206 9.36 -30.07 3.43
CA SER A 206 10.05 -28.95 4.05
C SER A 206 9.58 -27.65 3.41
N PRO A 207 9.80 -26.49 4.05
CA PRO A 207 9.58 -25.20 3.42
C PRO A 207 10.40 -25.05 2.12
N GLU A 208 9.81 -24.39 1.13
CA GLU A 208 10.39 -24.11 -0.18
C GLU A 208 10.30 -22.61 -0.51
N SER A 209 11.07 -22.15 -1.49
CA SER A 209 11.03 -20.75 -1.92
C SER A 209 11.13 -20.65 -3.44
N PRO A 210 10.24 -19.89 -4.09
CA PRO A 210 10.38 -19.58 -5.50
C PRO A 210 11.38 -18.44 -5.77
N SER A 211 11.79 -17.67 -4.74
CA SER A 211 12.65 -16.49 -4.93
C SER A 211 14.11 -16.69 -4.55
N HIS A 212 14.41 -17.56 -3.58
CA HIS A 212 15.77 -17.80 -3.10
C HIS A 212 16.01 -19.28 -2.77
N ALA A 213 17.25 -19.75 -2.87
CA ALA A 213 17.59 -21.08 -2.36
C ALA A 213 17.50 -21.08 -0.82
N LEU A 214 16.92 -22.14 -0.24
CA LEU A 214 16.77 -22.30 1.20
C LEU A 214 17.62 -23.45 1.73
N GLN A 215 17.98 -23.33 3.01
CA GLN A 215 18.44 -24.43 3.84
C GLN A 215 17.43 -24.61 4.98
N CYS A 216 16.95 -25.84 5.15
CA CYS A 216 15.93 -26.19 6.13
C CYS A 216 16.47 -27.27 7.07
N ALA A 217 16.33 -27.07 8.37
CA ALA A 217 16.68 -28.05 9.40
C ALA A 217 15.44 -28.30 10.28
N ARG A 218 15.18 -29.58 10.59
CA ARG A 218 14.15 -29.94 11.58
C ARG A 218 14.69 -29.75 12.99
N GLU A 219 13.90 -29.11 13.84
CA GLU A 219 14.18 -28.92 15.27
C GLU A 219 13.19 -29.76 16.10
N GLY A 220 13.71 -30.59 17.01
CA GLY A 220 12.94 -31.40 17.97
C GLY A 220 12.85 -32.90 17.65
N ALA A 221 12.90 -33.76 18.68
CA ALA A 221 12.99 -35.22 18.54
C ALA A 221 11.77 -36.02 19.04
N ARG A 222 10.65 -35.38 19.39
CA ARG A 222 9.36 -36.04 19.72
C ARG A 222 8.28 -34.97 19.97
N SER A 223 7.15 -35.09 19.24
CA SER A 223 5.84 -34.42 19.42
C SER A 223 5.70 -32.90 19.19
N GLY A 224 6.59 -32.23 18.46
CA GLY A 224 6.41 -30.82 18.07
C GLY A 224 7.50 -30.33 17.12
N GLU A 225 7.62 -30.96 15.94
CA GLU A 225 8.66 -30.65 14.96
C GLU A 225 8.47 -29.24 14.39
N ALA A 226 9.44 -28.35 14.64
CA ALA A 226 9.54 -27.06 13.97
C ALA A 226 10.60 -27.13 12.86
N PHE A 227 10.52 -26.25 11.88
CA PHE A 227 11.57 -26.09 10.87
C PHE A 227 12.28 -24.75 11.05
N ALA A 228 13.60 -24.81 11.23
CA ALA A 228 14.48 -23.67 11.07
C ALA A 228 14.84 -23.50 9.59
N VAL A 229 14.59 -22.32 9.05
CA VAL A 229 14.78 -21.96 7.65
C VAL A 229 15.73 -20.77 7.54
N SER A 230 16.74 -20.91 6.68
CA SER A 230 17.71 -19.87 6.32
C SER A 230 17.98 -19.89 4.81
N PHE A 231 18.73 -18.92 4.29
CA PHE A 231 19.16 -18.94 2.90
C PHE A 231 20.25 -20.00 2.67
N GLY A 232 20.19 -20.70 1.52
CA GLY A 232 21.08 -21.81 1.15
C GLY A 232 22.41 -21.42 0.47
N GLY A 233 22.86 -20.16 0.60
CA GLY A 233 24.12 -19.66 0.03
C GLY A 233 25.32 -19.82 0.97
N ALA A 234 26.55 -19.71 0.44
CA ALA A 234 27.79 -19.91 1.21
C ALA A 234 27.95 -18.94 2.41
N ASP A 235 27.41 -17.73 2.30
CA ASP A 235 27.38 -16.72 3.38
C ASP A 235 26.02 -16.64 4.09
N GLY A 236 25.03 -17.45 3.68
CA GLY A 236 23.67 -17.42 4.22
C GLY A 236 22.93 -16.09 4.01
N ARG A 237 23.37 -15.25 3.05
CA ARG A 237 22.83 -13.90 2.84
C ARG A 237 22.51 -13.64 1.37
N VAL A 238 21.54 -12.76 1.13
CA VAL A 238 21.08 -12.39 -0.22
C VAL A 238 21.01 -10.87 -0.38
N PRO A 239 21.16 -10.32 -1.60
CA PRO A 239 20.99 -8.89 -1.84
C PRO A 239 19.54 -8.44 -1.57
N LEU A 240 19.38 -7.16 -1.21
CA LEU A 240 18.08 -6.53 -1.02
C LEU A 240 17.42 -6.15 -2.36
N ASP A 241 17.33 -7.06 -3.34
CA ASP A 241 16.92 -6.75 -4.72
C ASP A 241 15.56 -7.33 -5.15
N ARG A 242 14.92 -8.15 -4.29
CA ARG A 242 13.61 -8.78 -4.55
C ARG A 242 12.96 -9.30 -3.27
N ASP A 243 11.69 -9.68 -3.34
CA ASP A 243 10.97 -10.28 -2.21
C ASP A 243 11.56 -11.62 -1.72
N VAL A 244 11.60 -11.80 -0.41
CA VAL A 244 11.76 -13.12 0.22
C VAL A 244 10.41 -13.81 0.23
N VAL A 245 10.29 -14.96 -0.43
CA VAL A 245 9.06 -15.75 -0.50
C VAL A 245 9.35 -17.13 0.07
N VAL A 246 8.66 -17.55 1.11
CA VAL A 246 8.77 -18.91 1.67
C VAL A 246 7.39 -19.54 1.72
N ARG A 247 7.27 -20.77 1.21
CA ARG A 247 6.03 -21.54 1.15
C ARG A 247 6.18 -22.85 1.92
N TRP A 248 5.16 -23.27 2.64
CA TRP A 248 5.10 -24.58 3.28
C TRP A 248 3.66 -25.08 3.35
N ASP A 249 3.46 -26.39 3.45
CA ASP A 249 2.11 -26.96 3.52
C ASP A 249 1.36 -26.46 4.75
N ALA A 250 0.14 -25.98 4.54
CA ALA A 250 -0.77 -25.67 5.62
C ALA A 250 -1.33 -26.98 6.17
N THR A 251 -1.17 -27.21 7.47
CA THR A 251 -1.73 -28.36 8.19
C THR A 251 -3.23 -28.20 8.44
N THR A 252 -3.99 -27.74 7.44
CA THR A 252 -5.45 -27.66 7.58
C THR A 252 -6.02 -29.06 7.39
N GLY A 253 -6.52 -29.65 8.49
CA GLY A 253 -7.45 -30.78 8.40
C GLY A 253 -8.66 -30.41 7.52
N ALA A 254 -9.49 -31.41 7.20
CA ALA A 254 -10.75 -31.26 6.46
C ALA A 254 -11.51 -29.96 6.80
N PRO A 255 -12.24 -29.35 5.85
CA PRO A 255 -12.73 -27.97 5.93
C PRO A 255 -13.42 -27.67 7.27
N ARG A 256 -12.87 -26.69 7.99
CA ARG A 256 -13.33 -26.20 9.30
C ARG A 256 -13.13 -24.69 9.34
N ALA A 257 -14.00 -24.00 10.07
CA ALA A 257 -13.65 -22.68 10.56
C ALA A 257 -12.68 -22.85 11.73
N THR A 258 -11.52 -22.22 11.66
CA THR A 258 -10.56 -22.16 12.76
C THR A 258 -10.43 -20.72 13.21
N ALA A 259 -10.22 -20.50 14.50
CA ALA A 259 -9.96 -19.17 15.03
C ALA A 259 -8.72 -19.24 15.90
N ALA A 260 -7.76 -18.35 15.63
CA ALA A 260 -6.72 -18.03 16.60
C ALA A 260 -7.22 -16.83 17.40
N VAL A 261 -7.11 -16.89 18.73
CA VAL A 261 -7.64 -15.87 19.63
C VAL A 261 -6.54 -15.33 20.52
N HIS A 262 -6.60 -14.03 20.79
CA HIS A 262 -5.82 -13.33 21.80
C HIS A 262 -6.79 -12.65 22.75
N VAL A 263 -6.64 -12.95 24.03
CA VAL A 263 -7.34 -12.22 25.09
C VAL A 263 -6.50 -11.00 25.45
N ALA A 264 -7.07 -9.80 25.30
CA ALA A 264 -6.40 -8.60 25.76
C ALA A 264 -6.48 -8.56 27.30
N GLU A 265 -5.33 -8.42 27.96
CA GLU A 265 -5.28 -8.48 29.43
C GLU A 265 -5.88 -7.23 30.09
N GLU A 266 -5.70 -6.07 29.45
CA GLU A 266 -6.10 -4.74 29.93
C GLU A 266 -7.44 -4.26 29.37
N GLU A 267 -8.06 -5.04 28.47
CA GLU A 267 -9.36 -4.71 27.87
C GLU A 267 -10.36 -5.85 28.16
N ASP A 268 -11.64 -5.53 28.30
CA ASP A 268 -12.69 -6.55 28.36
C ASP A 268 -13.04 -7.05 26.94
N ALA A 269 -12.02 -7.48 26.21
CA ALA A 269 -12.12 -7.87 24.81
C ALA A 269 -11.11 -8.97 24.43
N ALA A 270 -11.50 -9.76 23.43
CA ALA A 270 -10.63 -10.68 22.71
C ALA A 270 -10.56 -10.29 21.23
N TYR A 271 -9.40 -10.51 20.64
CA TYR A 271 -9.14 -10.31 19.22
C TYR A 271 -8.88 -11.67 18.58
N ALA A 272 -9.58 -11.99 17.50
CA ALA A 272 -9.44 -13.25 16.82
C ALA A 272 -9.23 -13.09 15.32
N LEU A 273 -8.42 -13.96 14.72
CA LEU A 273 -8.38 -14.16 13.29
C LEU A 273 -9.12 -15.45 12.95
N VAL A 274 -10.28 -15.31 12.32
CA VAL A 274 -11.14 -16.42 11.95
C VAL A 274 -10.85 -16.81 10.51
N THR A 275 -10.36 -18.03 10.30
CA THR A 275 -10.17 -18.62 8.98
C THR A 275 -11.43 -19.37 8.61
N VAL A 276 -12.11 -18.92 7.55
CA VAL A 276 -13.28 -19.58 6.97
C VAL A 276 -12.83 -20.36 5.75
N VAL A 277 -12.73 -21.69 5.89
CA VAL A 277 -12.48 -22.60 4.77
C VAL A 277 -13.86 -23.08 4.26
N PRO A 278 -14.15 -22.97 2.95
CA PRO A 278 -15.41 -23.48 2.43
C PRO A 278 -15.49 -25.00 2.60
N PRO A 279 -16.67 -25.56 2.95
CA PRO A 279 -16.88 -27.00 2.89
C PRO A 279 -16.54 -27.49 1.48
N GLY A 280 -15.82 -28.60 1.40
CA GLY A 280 -15.22 -29.13 0.18
C GLY A 280 -16.27 -29.56 -0.82
N ALA A 281 -16.82 -28.60 -1.57
CA ALA A 281 -17.41 -28.89 -2.85
C ALA A 281 -16.29 -29.38 -3.77
N ALA A 282 -16.49 -30.49 -4.46
CA ALA A 282 -15.54 -30.96 -5.46
C ALA A 282 -15.24 -29.81 -6.47
N PRO A 283 -14.00 -29.68 -6.99
CA PRO A 283 -13.75 -28.76 -8.10
C PRO A 283 -14.79 -29.00 -9.20
N GLY A 284 -15.58 -27.97 -9.54
CA GLY A 284 -16.68 -28.07 -10.51
C GLY A 284 -18.07 -28.41 -9.94
N ALA A 285 -18.25 -28.50 -8.61
CA ALA A 285 -19.54 -28.81 -7.97
C ALA A 285 -20.43 -27.58 -7.70
N GLY A 286 -20.10 -26.41 -8.25
CA GLY A 286 -20.99 -25.25 -8.33
C GLY A 286 -21.44 -25.01 -9.78
N PRO A 287 -22.58 -24.34 -10.04
CA PRO A 287 -22.97 -23.98 -11.39
C PRO A 287 -21.90 -23.11 -12.03
N GLU A 288 -21.23 -23.62 -13.07
CA GLU A 288 -20.17 -22.88 -13.76
C GLU A 288 -20.78 -21.74 -14.59
N HIS A 289 -20.84 -20.54 -14.02
CA HIS A 289 -21.36 -19.38 -14.73
C HIS A 289 -20.45 -18.96 -15.89
N PRO A 290 -21.01 -18.55 -17.03
CA PRO A 290 -20.24 -17.89 -18.08
C PRO A 290 -19.51 -16.65 -17.53
N ARG A 291 -18.19 -16.59 -17.74
CA ARG A 291 -17.35 -15.48 -17.28
C ARG A 291 -17.26 -14.41 -18.35
N ASP A 292 -17.30 -13.16 -17.91
CA ASP A 292 -16.92 -12.02 -18.75
C ASP A 292 -15.58 -11.50 -18.23
N LEU A 293 -14.48 -11.94 -18.86
CA LEU A 293 -13.12 -11.63 -18.43
C LEU A 293 -12.56 -10.45 -19.24
N THR A 294 -12.26 -9.36 -18.54
CA THR A 294 -11.45 -8.26 -19.05
C THR A 294 -10.03 -8.37 -18.50
N VAL A 295 -9.02 -8.50 -19.36
CA VAL A 295 -7.61 -8.42 -18.97
C VAL A 295 -7.09 -7.04 -19.35
N LEU A 296 -6.68 -6.27 -18.35
CA LEU A 296 -6.11 -4.94 -18.49
C LEU A 296 -4.59 -5.06 -18.28
N LEU A 297 -3.82 -4.94 -19.37
CA LEU A 297 -2.37 -5.14 -19.37
C LEU A 297 -1.62 -3.81 -19.43
N ASP A 298 -0.67 -3.65 -18.51
CA ASP A 298 0.28 -2.55 -18.53
C ASP A 298 1.37 -2.81 -19.59
N THR A 299 1.56 -1.83 -20.48
CA THR A 299 2.63 -1.80 -21.48
C THR A 299 3.51 -0.56 -21.34
N SER A 300 3.59 0.04 -20.16
CA SER A 300 4.46 1.18 -19.84
C SER A 300 5.95 0.83 -19.92
N GLY A 301 6.81 1.86 -19.89
CA GLY A 301 8.27 1.70 -20.00
C GLY A 301 8.89 0.84 -18.90
N SER A 302 8.35 0.85 -17.68
CA SER A 302 8.86 0.05 -16.56
C SER A 302 8.64 -1.46 -16.74
N MET A 303 7.64 -1.82 -17.56
CA MET A 303 7.37 -3.21 -17.94
C MET A 303 8.39 -3.77 -18.95
N GLY A 304 9.38 -2.99 -19.40
CA GLY A 304 10.40 -3.43 -20.35
C GLY A 304 11.15 -4.69 -19.91
N GLY A 305 11.42 -5.60 -20.85
CA GLY A 305 12.18 -6.83 -20.58
C GLY A 305 11.32 -7.98 -20.05
N GLU A 306 11.79 -8.64 -18.99
CA GLU A 306 11.14 -9.82 -18.39
C GLU A 306 9.76 -9.54 -17.80
N PRO A 307 9.48 -8.39 -17.14
CA PRO A 307 8.13 -8.10 -16.63
C PRO A 307 7.03 -8.17 -17.69
N LEU A 308 7.19 -7.53 -18.86
CA LEU A 308 6.21 -7.64 -19.95
C LEU A 308 6.15 -9.07 -20.52
N ALA A 309 7.26 -9.79 -20.59
CA ALA A 309 7.26 -11.18 -21.04
C ALA A 309 6.41 -12.06 -20.11
N GLN A 310 6.53 -11.87 -18.79
CA GLN A 310 5.76 -12.56 -17.78
C GLN A 310 4.28 -12.12 -17.78
N ALA A 311 3.99 -10.83 -17.90
CA ALA A 311 2.62 -10.31 -18.04
C ALA A 311 1.90 -10.92 -19.27
N LYS A 312 2.60 -11.05 -20.40
CA LYS A 312 2.09 -11.75 -21.59
C LYS A 312 1.81 -13.22 -21.33
N ARG A 313 2.68 -13.93 -20.58
CA ARG A 313 2.46 -15.34 -20.21
C ARG A 313 1.19 -15.49 -19.38
N VAL A 314 1.00 -14.64 -18.37
CA VAL A 314 -0.21 -14.62 -17.52
C VAL A 314 -1.46 -14.39 -18.39
N ALA A 315 -1.46 -13.34 -19.23
CA ALA A 315 -2.61 -13.03 -20.07
C ALA A 315 -2.93 -14.13 -21.08
N LYS A 316 -1.90 -14.75 -21.69
CA LYS A 316 -2.10 -15.88 -22.61
C LYS A 316 -2.73 -17.07 -21.90
N ALA A 317 -2.26 -17.41 -20.70
CA ALA A 317 -2.80 -18.51 -19.92
C ALA A 317 -4.26 -18.25 -19.52
N LEU A 318 -4.60 -17.02 -19.12
CA LEU A 318 -5.98 -16.60 -18.87
C LEU A 318 -6.88 -16.75 -20.10
N VAL A 319 -6.47 -16.24 -21.26
CA VAL A 319 -7.22 -16.38 -22.52
C VAL A 319 -7.41 -17.85 -22.89
N SER A 320 -6.38 -18.67 -22.69
CA SER A 320 -6.42 -20.11 -22.99
C SER A 320 -7.37 -20.88 -22.08
N SER A 321 -7.56 -20.40 -20.84
CA SER A 321 -8.46 -21.02 -19.84
C SER A 321 -9.95 -20.75 -20.08
N LEU A 322 -10.30 -19.85 -20.99
CA LEU A 322 -11.69 -19.49 -21.26
C LEU A 322 -12.43 -20.63 -21.97
N ARG A 323 -13.73 -20.80 -21.73
CA ARG A 323 -14.62 -21.72 -22.45
C ARG A 323 -15.35 -20.97 -23.55
N GLU A 324 -15.98 -21.67 -24.50
CA GLU A 324 -16.73 -21.00 -25.57
C GLU A 324 -17.92 -20.16 -25.06
N ALA A 325 -18.49 -20.52 -23.90
CA ALA A 325 -19.53 -19.75 -23.23
C ALA A 325 -19.02 -18.45 -22.60
N ASP A 326 -17.71 -18.36 -22.33
CA ASP A 326 -17.07 -17.19 -21.72
C ASP A 326 -16.81 -16.09 -22.77
N ARG A 327 -16.59 -14.87 -22.30
CA ARG A 327 -16.19 -13.72 -23.12
C ARG A 327 -14.83 -13.18 -22.70
N VAL A 328 -14.09 -12.67 -23.68
CA VAL A 328 -12.78 -12.05 -23.50
C VAL A 328 -12.80 -10.60 -23.98
N HIS A 329 -12.23 -9.71 -23.17
CA HIS A 329 -11.86 -8.37 -23.55
C HIS A 329 -10.40 -8.14 -23.15
N LEU A 330 -9.57 -7.66 -24.08
CA LEU A 330 -8.17 -7.36 -23.83
C LEU A 330 -7.93 -5.87 -24.07
N VAL A 331 -7.37 -5.20 -23.07
CA VAL A 331 -7.04 -3.79 -23.10
C VAL A 331 -5.57 -3.63 -22.70
N GLU A 332 -4.75 -2.99 -23.52
CA GLU A 332 -3.45 -2.49 -23.10
C GLU A 332 -3.54 -1.01 -22.68
N PHE A 333 -2.68 -0.60 -21.76
CA PHE A 333 -2.53 0.80 -21.39
C PHE A 333 -1.05 1.19 -21.18
N SER A 334 -0.72 2.39 -21.63
CA SER A 334 0.52 3.10 -21.32
C SER A 334 0.18 4.59 -21.19
N ASN A 335 0.58 5.45 -22.14
CA ASN A 335 0.04 6.81 -22.27
C ASN A 335 -1.40 6.81 -22.78
N ASP A 336 -1.70 5.88 -23.69
CA ASP A 336 -3.02 5.70 -24.30
C ASP A 336 -3.54 4.29 -23.99
N THR A 337 -4.86 4.11 -24.12
CA THR A 337 -5.50 2.79 -24.01
C THR A 337 -5.84 2.23 -25.38
N ARG A 338 -5.53 0.96 -25.64
CA ARG A 338 -5.92 0.26 -26.88
C ARG A 338 -6.51 -1.09 -26.57
N SER A 339 -7.58 -1.46 -27.28
CA SER A 339 -8.21 -2.77 -27.12
C SER A 339 -7.91 -3.67 -28.31
N PHE A 340 -7.82 -4.99 -28.08
CA PHE A 340 -7.78 -5.99 -29.15
C PHE A 340 -9.02 -5.92 -30.04
N LEU A 341 -10.20 -5.80 -29.41
CA LEU A 341 -11.49 -5.59 -30.05
C LEU A 341 -12.21 -4.42 -29.36
N PRO A 342 -13.14 -3.71 -30.04
CA PRO A 342 -13.84 -2.58 -29.44
C PRO A 342 -14.66 -2.91 -28.18
N ALA A 343 -15.06 -4.17 -28.02
CA ALA A 343 -15.84 -4.67 -26.89
C ALA A 343 -15.55 -6.17 -26.65
N ALA A 344 -16.03 -6.70 -25.52
CA ALA A 344 -15.92 -8.11 -25.17
C ALA A 344 -16.55 -9.04 -26.22
N ALA A 345 -15.83 -10.08 -26.62
CA ALA A 345 -16.25 -11.06 -27.62
C ALA A 345 -16.29 -12.48 -27.05
N ALA A 346 -17.10 -13.37 -27.65
CA ALA A 346 -17.15 -14.78 -27.27
C ALA A 346 -15.77 -15.44 -27.44
N ALA A 347 -15.35 -16.26 -26.50
CA ALA A 347 -14.04 -16.90 -26.49
C ALA A 347 -13.98 -18.14 -27.42
N THR A 348 -14.34 -17.95 -28.69
CA THR A 348 -14.23 -18.96 -29.74
C THR A 348 -12.78 -19.33 -30.01
N ALA A 349 -12.53 -20.47 -30.66
CA ALA A 349 -11.18 -20.89 -31.04
C ALA A 349 -10.45 -19.83 -31.90
N ASP A 350 -11.16 -19.19 -32.84
CA ASP A 350 -10.61 -18.13 -33.69
C ASP A 350 -10.30 -16.86 -32.88
N THR A 351 -11.23 -16.41 -32.04
CA THR A 351 -11.03 -15.24 -31.17
C THR A 351 -9.84 -15.44 -30.23
N LYS A 352 -9.69 -16.63 -29.64
CA LYS A 352 -8.53 -16.97 -28.80
C LYS A 352 -7.23 -16.94 -29.59
N ARG A 353 -7.18 -17.56 -30.78
CA ARG A 353 -5.99 -17.56 -31.64
C ARG A 353 -5.55 -16.12 -31.95
N ASP A 354 -6.49 -15.27 -32.35
CA ASP A 354 -6.21 -13.89 -32.73
C ASP A 354 -5.79 -13.03 -31.52
N ALA A 355 -6.42 -13.26 -30.36
CA ALA A 355 -6.02 -12.65 -29.09
C ALA A 355 -4.60 -13.04 -28.67
N LEU A 356 -4.22 -14.31 -28.78
CA LEU A 356 -2.86 -14.79 -28.48
C LEU A 356 -1.81 -14.19 -29.43
N ALA A 357 -2.18 -14.01 -30.71
CA ALA A 357 -1.33 -13.34 -31.69
C ALA A 357 -1.16 -11.84 -31.37
N TRP A 358 -2.23 -11.16 -30.95
CA TRP A 358 -2.20 -9.76 -30.51
C TRP A 358 -1.30 -9.58 -29.28
N LEU A 359 -1.49 -10.40 -28.24
CA LEU A 359 -0.67 -10.38 -27.02
C LEU A 359 0.83 -10.56 -27.30
N SER A 360 1.16 -11.37 -28.29
CA SER A 360 2.56 -11.61 -28.66
C SER A 360 3.24 -10.35 -29.21
N LYS A 361 2.49 -9.47 -29.87
CA LYS A 361 3.01 -8.26 -30.53
C LYS A 361 3.20 -7.05 -29.62
N LEU A 362 2.64 -7.05 -28.40
CA LEU A 362 2.73 -5.90 -27.48
C LEU A 362 4.19 -5.51 -27.17
N ARG A 363 4.46 -4.22 -26.97
CA ARG A 363 5.78 -3.69 -26.64
C ARG A 363 5.66 -2.66 -25.53
N ALA A 364 6.65 -2.65 -24.64
CA ALA A 364 6.73 -1.66 -23.56
C ALA A 364 7.09 -0.29 -24.14
N SER A 365 6.33 0.74 -23.81
CA SER A 365 6.60 2.13 -24.18
C SER A 365 5.74 3.11 -23.37
N GLY A 366 6.18 4.37 -23.25
CA GLY A 366 5.39 5.43 -22.64
C GLY A 366 5.34 5.39 -21.10
N GLY A 367 4.50 6.26 -20.54
CA GLY A 367 4.15 6.33 -19.12
C GLY A 367 2.96 5.42 -18.78
N THR A 368 2.27 5.75 -17.69
CA THR A 368 1.30 4.83 -17.06
C THR A 368 0.00 5.56 -16.69
N GLU A 369 -0.85 5.86 -17.67
CA GLU A 369 -2.19 6.43 -17.49
C GLU A 369 -3.22 5.36 -17.11
N MET A 370 -2.97 4.72 -15.96
CA MET A 370 -3.74 3.58 -15.45
C MET A 370 -5.22 3.89 -15.23
N ARG A 371 -5.56 5.11 -14.80
CA ARG A 371 -6.94 5.51 -14.49
C ARG A 371 -7.86 5.35 -15.70
N THR A 372 -7.41 5.78 -16.88
CA THR A 372 -8.18 5.65 -18.12
C THR A 372 -8.40 4.18 -18.50
N GLY A 373 -7.37 3.35 -18.32
CA GLY A 373 -7.45 1.90 -18.54
C GLY A 373 -8.49 1.24 -17.64
N ILE A 374 -8.47 1.57 -16.35
CA ILE A 374 -9.42 1.05 -15.35
C ILE A 374 -10.85 1.47 -15.67
N LEU A 375 -11.09 2.75 -15.92
CA LEU A 375 -12.43 3.25 -16.26
C LEU A 375 -12.99 2.57 -17.51
N ARG A 376 -12.14 2.31 -18.51
CA ARG A 376 -12.54 1.56 -19.70
C ARG A 376 -12.89 0.11 -19.37
N ALA A 377 -12.05 -0.57 -18.59
CA ALA A 377 -12.30 -1.95 -18.19
C ALA A 377 -13.60 -2.12 -17.39
N LEU A 378 -13.96 -1.15 -16.54
CA LEU A 378 -15.18 -1.18 -15.73
C LEU A 378 -16.45 -0.87 -16.52
N ARG A 379 -16.39 0.03 -17.52
CA ARG A 379 -17.55 0.40 -18.36
C ARG A 379 -18.06 -0.73 -19.24
N ASP A 380 -17.16 -1.59 -19.70
CA ASP A 380 -17.48 -2.65 -20.66
C ASP A 380 -18.08 -3.90 -20.00
N VAL A 381 -18.29 -3.86 -18.68
CA VAL A 381 -18.94 -4.91 -17.89
C VAL A 381 -20.46 -4.90 -18.10
N ARG A 382 -21.09 -6.08 -18.20
CA ARG A 382 -22.55 -6.22 -18.32
C ARG A 382 -23.17 -6.82 -17.04
N PRO A 383 -24.37 -6.37 -16.63
CA PRO A 383 -25.08 -6.94 -15.48
C PRO A 383 -25.56 -8.37 -15.75
N GLY A 384 -25.63 -9.20 -14.70
CA GLY A 384 -26.16 -10.57 -14.76
C GLY A 384 -25.15 -11.66 -15.15
N ARG A 385 -23.87 -11.32 -15.32
CA ARG A 385 -22.76 -12.26 -15.53
C ARG A 385 -21.68 -12.05 -14.47
N HIS A 386 -20.86 -13.08 -14.23
CA HIS A 386 -19.70 -12.98 -13.34
C HIS A 386 -18.60 -12.20 -14.06
N ALA A 387 -18.65 -10.88 -13.93
CA ALA A 387 -17.72 -9.98 -14.57
C ALA A 387 -16.43 -9.83 -13.76
N GLN A 388 -15.31 -9.98 -14.44
CA GLN A 388 -13.98 -9.97 -13.84
C GLN A 388 -13.06 -9.06 -14.62
N VAL A 389 -12.33 -8.24 -13.87
CA VAL A 389 -11.24 -7.44 -14.39
C VAL A 389 -9.95 -7.97 -13.76
N VAL A 390 -8.98 -8.32 -14.59
CA VAL A 390 -7.64 -8.69 -14.14
C VAL A 390 -6.67 -7.62 -14.62
N LEU A 391 -6.20 -6.79 -13.68
CA LEU A 391 -5.15 -5.80 -13.92
C LEU A 391 -3.78 -6.49 -13.81
N VAL A 392 -2.97 -6.44 -14.86
CA VAL A 392 -1.61 -7.01 -14.90
C VAL A 392 -0.59 -5.87 -15.08
N THR A 393 0.19 -5.56 -14.05
CA THR A 393 1.06 -4.37 -13.98
C THR A 393 2.18 -4.55 -12.94
N ASP A 394 3.24 -3.76 -13.00
CA ASP A 394 4.19 -3.60 -11.88
C ASP A 394 3.68 -2.57 -10.83
N GLY A 395 2.66 -1.78 -11.18
CA GLY A 395 1.97 -0.83 -10.32
C GLY A 395 2.77 0.42 -9.98
N LEU A 396 3.90 0.69 -10.66
CA LEU A 396 4.86 1.72 -10.28
C LEU A 396 4.39 3.15 -10.57
N ILE A 397 3.26 3.55 -9.98
CA ILE A 397 2.69 4.90 -10.00
C ILE A 397 2.66 5.51 -8.58
N GLY A 398 2.61 6.83 -8.47
CA GLY A 398 2.51 7.55 -7.19
C GLY A 398 1.13 8.14 -6.84
N PHE A 399 0.12 7.92 -7.68
CA PHE A 399 -1.26 8.42 -7.53
C PHE A 399 -2.24 7.27 -7.26
N GLU A 400 -1.92 6.41 -6.28
CA GLU A 400 -2.67 5.17 -6.04
C GLU A 400 -4.13 5.41 -5.65
N GLN A 401 -4.38 6.43 -4.82
CA GLN A 401 -5.72 6.75 -4.33
C GLN A 401 -6.69 7.04 -5.47
N GLU A 402 -6.25 7.71 -6.54
CA GLU A 402 -7.11 7.96 -7.71
C GLU A 402 -7.63 6.66 -8.34
N ILE A 403 -6.80 5.62 -8.36
CA ILE A 403 -7.14 4.32 -8.96
C ILE A 403 -8.09 3.55 -8.04
N VAL A 404 -7.79 3.51 -6.74
CA VAL A 404 -8.64 2.85 -5.74
C VAL A 404 -10.02 3.51 -5.70
N GLU A 405 -10.10 4.83 -5.71
CA GLU A 405 -11.35 5.58 -5.80
C GLU A 405 -12.14 5.29 -7.07
N ALA A 406 -11.47 5.25 -8.23
CA ALA A 406 -12.12 4.93 -9.50
C ALA A 406 -12.69 3.51 -9.51
N ILE A 407 -11.92 2.51 -9.04
CA ILE A 407 -12.41 1.13 -8.90
C ILE A 407 -13.60 1.09 -7.96
N PHE A 408 -13.56 1.84 -6.87
CA PHE A 408 -14.62 1.79 -5.89
C PHE A 408 -15.91 2.47 -6.38
N ARG A 409 -15.83 3.69 -6.92
CA ARG A 409 -16.98 4.51 -7.30
C ARG A 409 -17.56 4.16 -8.68
N ASP A 410 -16.70 3.87 -9.65
CA ASP A 410 -17.11 3.70 -11.05
C ASP A 410 -17.42 2.25 -11.43
N ASN A 411 -17.24 1.30 -10.50
CA ASN A 411 -17.59 -0.12 -10.69
C ASN A 411 -19.09 -0.38 -10.47
N ALA A 412 -19.92 0.30 -11.27
CA ALA A 412 -21.39 0.27 -11.19
C ALA A 412 -22.00 -1.13 -11.35
N HIS A 413 -21.26 -2.07 -11.94
CA HIS A 413 -21.70 -3.44 -12.18
C HIS A 413 -21.10 -4.47 -11.20
N ALA A 414 -20.42 -4.00 -10.14
CA ALA A 414 -19.83 -4.83 -9.10
C ALA A 414 -18.90 -5.93 -9.65
N ALA A 415 -18.15 -5.63 -10.71
CA ALA A 415 -17.13 -6.52 -11.26
C ALA A 415 -16.08 -6.84 -10.21
N ARG A 416 -15.60 -8.09 -10.19
CA ARG A 416 -14.48 -8.46 -9.32
C ARG A 416 -13.18 -7.97 -9.97
N VAL A 417 -12.45 -7.10 -9.28
CA VAL A 417 -11.15 -6.59 -9.77
C VAL A 417 -10.03 -7.33 -9.06
N HIS A 418 -9.29 -8.13 -9.81
CA HIS A 418 -8.10 -8.84 -9.36
C HIS A 418 -6.86 -8.11 -9.88
N THR A 419 -5.79 -8.14 -9.10
CA THR A 419 -4.50 -7.53 -9.48
C THR A 419 -3.43 -8.61 -9.56
N VAL A 420 -2.64 -8.53 -10.63
CA VAL A 420 -1.45 -9.36 -10.84
C VAL A 420 -0.25 -8.43 -10.91
N GLY A 421 0.50 -8.37 -9.81
CA GLY A 421 1.77 -7.68 -9.73
C GLY A 421 2.84 -8.47 -10.48
N VAL A 422 3.54 -7.85 -11.43
CA VAL A 422 4.62 -8.51 -12.18
C VAL A 422 5.94 -7.79 -11.96
N GLY A 423 6.98 -8.55 -11.58
CA GLY A 423 8.31 -8.01 -11.33
C GLY A 423 8.78 -8.22 -9.88
N SER A 424 9.97 -7.70 -9.58
CA SER A 424 10.64 -7.94 -8.29
C SER A 424 10.40 -6.86 -7.22
N ALA A 425 9.74 -5.75 -7.58
CA ALA A 425 9.53 -4.59 -6.71
C ALA A 425 8.16 -3.95 -6.97
N VAL A 426 7.12 -4.77 -7.03
CA VAL A 426 5.77 -4.32 -7.38
C VAL A 426 5.19 -3.36 -6.34
N ASN A 427 4.40 -2.38 -6.77
CA ASN A 427 3.77 -1.43 -5.86
C ASN A 427 2.55 -2.04 -5.15
N ARG A 428 2.77 -2.78 -4.07
CA ARG A 428 1.66 -3.37 -3.28
C ARG A 428 0.81 -2.32 -2.54
N SER A 429 1.29 -1.08 -2.39
CA SER A 429 0.46 0.04 -1.91
C SER A 429 -0.69 0.40 -2.87
N LEU A 430 -0.59 -0.02 -4.14
CA LEU A 430 -1.65 0.08 -5.13
C LEU A 430 -2.40 -1.24 -5.28
N LEU A 431 -1.68 -2.34 -5.52
CA LEU A 431 -2.26 -3.58 -6.01
C LEU A 431 -3.20 -4.24 -5.00
N ALA A 432 -2.82 -4.27 -3.72
CA ALA A 432 -3.66 -4.84 -2.67
C ALA A 432 -4.92 -3.98 -2.42
N PRO A 433 -4.83 -2.64 -2.24
CA PRO A 433 -6.03 -1.79 -2.14
C PRO A 433 -6.93 -1.82 -3.37
N ALA A 434 -6.37 -1.87 -4.58
CA ALA A 434 -7.15 -1.97 -5.82
C ALA A 434 -7.94 -3.30 -5.90
N ALA A 435 -7.31 -4.41 -5.53
CA ALA A 435 -8.00 -5.70 -5.42
C ALA A 435 -9.09 -5.66 -4.34
N ARG A 436 -8.79 -5.08 -3.17
CA ARG A 436 -9.76 -4.93 -2.06
C ARG A 436 -10.97 -4.09 -2.48
N ALA A 437 -10.74 -2.97 -3.18
CA ALA A 437 -11.82 -2.11 -3.68
C ALA A 437 -12.75 -2.82 -4.67
N GLY A 438 -12.21 -3.70 -5.51
CA GLY A 438 -12.99 -4.53 -6.41
C GLY A 438 -13.41 -5.89 -5.83
N ARG A 439 -13.20 -6.16 -4.53
CA ARG A 439 -13.47 -7.47 -3.89
C ARG A 439 -12.79 -8.66 -4.57
N GLY A 440 -11.68 -8.44 -5.26
CA GLY A 440 -10.87 -9.49 -5.88
C GLY A 440 -9.69 -9.91 -5.00
N VAL A 441 -8.64 -10.41 -5.65
CA VAL A 441 -7.41 -10.86 -4.98
C VAL A 441 -6.19 -10.24 -5.63
N GLU A 442 -5.16 -10.01 -4.83
CA GLU A 442 -3.82 -9.70 -5.32
C GLU A 442 -3.01 -10.99 -5.50
N ILE A 443 -2.28 -11.07 -6.60
CA ILE A 443 -1.32 -12.13 -6.86
C ILE A 443 -0.02 -11.47 -7.33
N VAL A 444 1.10 -11.78 -6.68
CA VAL A 444 2.43 -11.28 -7.08
C VAL A 444 3.18 -12.38 -7.81
N CYS A 445 3.72 -12.02 -8.97
CA CYS A 445 4.45 -12.86 -9.90
C CYS A 445 5.89 -12.34 -9.96
N GLY A 446 6.76 -12.90 -9.11
CA GLY A 446 8.18 -12.54 -9.08
C GLY A 446 8.91 -12.96 -10.35
N VAL A 447 10.00 -12.25 -10.69
CA VAL A 447 10.80 -12.59 -11.87
C VAL A 447 11.38 -13.99 -11.74
N GLY A 448 11.13 -14.83 -12.73
CA GLY A 448 11.57 -16.24 -12.75
C GLY A 448 10.62 -17.22 -12.06
N GLU A 449 9.54 -16.75 -11.42
CA GLU A 449 8.48 -17.64 -10.93
C GLU A 449 7.71 -18.28 -12.10
N ASP A 450 7.28 -19.53 -11.89
CA ASP A 450 6.41 -20.24 -12.82
C ASP A 450 5.02 -19.57 -12.86
N VAL A 451 4.54 -19.28 -14.06
CA VAL A 451 3.29 -18.54 -14.27
C VAL A 451 2.09 -19.46 -14.11
N GLU A 452 2.25 -20.75 -14.41
CA GLU A 452 1.19 -21.73 -14.46
C GLU A 452 0.52 -21.93 -13.08
N PRO A 453 1.26 -22.13 -11.97
CA PRO A 453 0.67 -22.16 -10.62
C PRO A 453 0.00 -20.85 -10.22
N LEU A 454 0.56 -19.70 -10.63
CA LEU A 454 -0.01 -18.38 -10.33
C LEU A 454 -1.34 -18.16 -11.04
N VAL A 455 -1.43 -18.55 -12.31
CA VAL A 455 -2.66 -18.49 -13.07
C VAL A 455 -3.69 -19.47 -12.49
N ALA A 456 -3.28 -20.67 -12.06
CA ALA A 456 -4.18 -21.60 -11.38
C ALA A 456 -4.78 -20.99 -10.11
N ARG A 457 -3.99 -20.25 -9.30
CA ARG A 457 -4.48 -19.50 -8.12
C ARG A 457 -5.51 -18.44 -8.51
N LEU A 458 -5.25 -17.67 -9.57
CA LEU A 458 -6.20 -16.67 -10.06
C LEU A 458 -7.49 -17.32 -10.57
N LEU A 459 -7.36 -18.45 -11.28
CA LEU A 459 -8.48 -19.24 -11.77
C LEU A 459 -9.37 -19.75 -10.63
N ALA A 460 -8.78 -20.25 -9.55
CA ALA A 460 -9.54 -20.67 -8.36
C ALA A 460 -10.38 -19.52 -7.75
N ARG A 461 -9.93 -18.27 -7.90
CA ARG A 461 -10.62 -17.05 -7.43
C ARG A 461 -11.52 -16.41 -8.49
N THR A 462 -11.66 -17.02 -9.66
CA THR A 462 -12.46 -16.48 -10.78
C THR A 462 -13.50 -17.47 -11.33
N THR A 463 -13.38 -18.77 -11.06
CA THR A 463 -14.28 -19.77 -11.67
C THR A 463 -15.44 -20.21 -10.78
N ALA A 464 -15.31 -20.16 -9.45
CA ALA A 464 -16.29 -20.79 -8.55
C ALA A 464 -16.44 -20.07 -7.18
N PRO A 465 -17.11 -18.90 -7.11
CA PRO A 465 -17.55 -18.37 -5.84
C PRO A 465 -18.61 -19.29 -5.23
N ILE A 466 -18.40 -19.74 -3.99
CA ILE A 466 -19.33 -20.58 -3.22
C ILE A 466 -20.31 -19.71 -2.43
N VAL A 467 -19.78 -18.66 -1.79
CA VAL A 467 -20.58 -17.68 -1.05
C VAL A 467 -20.18 -16.29 -1.50
N THR A 468 -21.14 -15.53 -2.01
CA THR A 468 -20.98 -14.11 -2.33
C THR A 468 -21.60 -13.25 -1.24
N ASP A 469 -21.15 -12.00 -1.15
CA ASP A 469 -21.66 -11.01 -0.19
C ASP A 469 -21.59 -11.50 1.25
N LEU A 470 -20.45 -12.11 1.55
CA LEU A 470 -20.11 -12.56 2.88
C LEU A 470 -20.12 -11.37 3.84
N ALA A 471 -20.78 -11.54 4.97
CA ALA A 471 -20.84 -10.54 6.03
C ALA A 471 -20.82 -11.23 7.39
N VAL A 472 -20.21 -10.56 8.36
CA VAL A 472 -20.33 -10.91 9.77
C VAL A 472 -21.54 -10.18 10.34
N LYS A 473 -22.51 -10.92 10.86
CA LYS A 473 -23.65 -10.36 11.60
C LYS A 473 -23.44 -10.53 13.10
N ARG A 474 -23.88 -9.52 13.85
CA ARG A 474 -24.07 -9.63 15.29
C ARG A 474 -25.24 -10.58 15.56
N PRO A 475 -25.12 -11.50 16.54
CA PRO A 475 -26.30 -12.21 17.03
C PRO A 475 -27.29 -11.17 17.63
N THR A 476 -28.55 -11.15 17.21
CA THR A 476 -29.60 -10.28 17.78
C THR A 476 -30.78 -11.10 18.37
N PRO A 477 -31.55 -10.56 19.34
CA PRO A 477 -31.18 -9.65 20.41
C PRO A 477 -31.31 -10.36 21.78
N ALA A 478 -30.18 -10.71 22.39
CA ALA A 478 -30.10 -11.07 23.81
C ALA A 478 -28.64 -10.88 24.26
N GLY A 479 -28.32 -9.68 24.75
CA GLY A 479 -27.05 -9.36 25.41
C GLY A 479 -26.16 -8.37 24.65
N ASP A 480 -25.48 -7.51 25.41
CA ASP A 480 -24.56 -6.43 24.99
C ASP A 480 -23.24 -6.93 24.35
N LEU A 481 -23.26 -8.08 23.66
CA LEU A 481 -22.04 -8.68 23.11
C LEU A 481 -21.60 -7.92 21.84
N GLU A 482 -20.67 -6.97 22.00
CA GLU A 482 -20.04 -6.21 20.92
C GLU A 482 -19.14 -7.11 20.05
N VAL A 483 -19.72 -7.83 19.09
CA VAL A 483 -18.96 -8.42 17.99
C VAL A 483 -18.72 -7.37 16.91
N ALA A 484 -17.45 -7.06 16.65
CA ALA A 484 -17.05 -6.14 15.58
C ALA A 484 -16.09 -6.82 14.59
N CYS A 485 -16.28 -6.54 13.30
CA CYS A 485 -15.40 -6.98 12.23
C CYS A 485 -14.56 -5.77 11.78
N ALA A 486 -13.25 -5.95 11.63
CA ALA A 486 -12.37 -4.88 11.16
C ALA A 486 -12.63 -4.51 9.69
N ILE A 487 -13.26 -5.41 8.93
CA ILE A 487 -13.48 -5.28 7.49
C ILE A 487 -14.98 -5.12 7.24
N GLU A 488 -15.40 -3.99 6.64
CA GLU A 488 -16.81 -3.73 6.34
C GLU A 488 -17.29 -4.56 5.13
N ARG A 489 -16.45 -4.67 4.09
CA ARG A 489 -16.74 -5.46 2.88
C ARG A 489 -15.80 -6.65 2.75
N LEU A 490 -16.28 -7.82 3.18
CA LEU A 490 -15.51 -9.07 3.05
C LEU A 490 -15.41 -9.53 1.59
N PRO A 491 -14.32 -10.22 1.23
CA PRO A 491 -14.21 -10.90 -0.05
C PRO A 491 -15.19 -12.08 -0.12
N ASP A 492 -15.47 -12.53 -1.35
CA ASP A 492 -16.26 -13.74 -1.57
C ASP A 492 -15.49 -15.00 -1.12
N LEU A 493 -16.23 -16.01 -0.71
CA LEU A 493 -15.69 -17.32 -0.36
C LEU A 493 -15.62 -18.19 -1.62
N TYR A 494 -14.43 -18.61 -2.00
CA TYR A 494 -14.18 -19.43 -3.20
C TYR A 494 -13.75 -20.84 -2.84
N ALA A 495 -14.07 -21.80 -3.70
CA ALA A 495 -13.62 -23.19 -3.54
C ALA A 495 -12.09 -23.27 -3.36
N GLY A 496 -11.64 -23.91 -2.28
CA GLY A 496 -10.23 -24.12 -1.97
C GLY A 496 -9.47 -22.88 -1.48
N ALA A 497 -10.15 -21.76 -1.22
CA ALA A 497 -9.47 -20.51 -0.97
C ALA A 497 -10.12 -19.77 0.22
N PRO A 498 -9.53 -19.86 1.44
CA PRO A 498 -10.15 -19.39 2.65
C PRO A 498 -10.24 -17.86 2.69
N VAL A 499 -11.10 -17.39 3.60
CA VAL A 499 -11.22 -15.98 3.98
C VAL A 499 -10.76 -15.84 5.42
N LEU A 500 -9.87 -14.88 5.67
CA LEU A 500 -9.38 -14.52 7.00
C LEU A 500 -10.17 -13.30 7.49
N ILE A 501 -10.79 -13.40 8.66
CA ILE A 501 -11.68 -12.39 9.22
C ILE A 501 -11.16 -11.97 10.59
N PRO A 502 -10.55 -10.78 10.72
CA PRO A 502 -10.21 -10.20 12.01
C PRO A 502 -11.47 -9.69 12.73
N VAL A 503 -11.69 -10.20 13.93
CA VAL A 503 -12.86 -9.84 14.76
C VAL A 503 -12.43 -9.43 16.16
N ARG A 504 -13.17 -8.47 16.73
CA ARG A 504 -13.17 -8.13 18.16
C ARG A 504 -14.42 -8.74 18.79
N LEU A 505 -14.23 -9.43 19.90
CA LEU A 505 -15.23 -10.19 20.63
C LEU A 505 -15.10 -9.87 22.14
N PRO A 506 -16.08 -10.25 22.97
CA PRO A 506 -15.91 -10.32 24.42
C PRO A 506 -14.72 -11.19 24.83
N ARG A 507 -14.19 -10.96 26.04
CA ARG A 507 -12.99 -11.62 26.56
C ARG A 507 -13.08 -13.16 26.56
N GLU A 508 -14.25 -13.70 26.88
CA GLU A 508 -14.57 -15.12 26.90
C GLU A 508 -14.77 -15.75 25.51
N GLY A 509 -14.73 -14.94 24.45
CA GLY A 509 -15.13 -15.33 23.10
C GLY A 509 -16.64 -15.24 22.92
N GLY A 510 -17.19 -15.97 21.95
CA GLY A 510 -18.62 -15.93 21.69
C GLY A 510 -19.05 -16.44 20.31
N PRO A 511 -20.37 -16.42 20.06
CA PRO A 511 -20.91 -16.80 18.77
C PRO A 511 -20.64 -15.72 17.71
N LEU A 512 -20.20 -16.18 16.54
CA LEU A 512 -19.99 -15.37 15.34
C LEU A 512 -20.90 -15.91 14.23
N VAL A 513 -21.75 -15.06 13.67
CA VAL A 513 -22.67 -15.45 12.59
C VAL A 513 -22.14 -14.92 11.26
N LEU A 514 -21.80 -15.84 10.36
CA LEU A 514 -21.48 -15.53 8.97
C LEU A 514 -22.75 -15.67 8.13
N VAL A 515 -23.00 -14.69 7.28
CA VAL A 515 -24.09 -14.74 6.31
C VAL A 515 -23.58 -14.38 4.92
N GLY A 516 -24.29 -14.81 3.89
CA GLY A 516 -24.01 -14.45 2.51
C GLY A 516 -25.04 -15.05 1.58
N ARG A 517 -24.69 -15.20 0.30
CA ARG A 517 -25.54 -15.79 -0.73
C ARG A 517 -24.81 -16.94 -1.42
N THR A 518 -25.47 -18.07 -1.50
CA THR A 518 -25.08 -19.21 -2.36
C THR A 518 -25.97 -19.24 -3.59
N VAL A 519 -25.67 -20.17 -4.50
CA VAL A 519 -26.51 -20.45 -5.67
C VAL A 519 -27.88 -21.01 -5.29
N ASP A 520 -27.97 -21.70 -4.15
CA ASP A 520 -29.19 -22.36 -3.66
C ASP A 520 -30.00 -21.47 -2.70
N GLY A 521 -29.54 -20.23 -2.43
CA GLY A 521 -30.19 -19.27 -1.56
C GLY A 521 -29.28 -18.69 -0.48
N ASP A 522 -29.86 -18.23 0.62
CA ASP A 522 -29.13 -17.57 1.70
C ASP A 522 -28.15 -18.52 2.40
N PHE A 523 -26.92 -18.06 2.57
CA PHE A 523 -25.91 -18.73 3.37
C PHE A 523 -25.97 -18.21 4.80
N ARG A 524 -25.97 -19.13 5.78
CA ARG A 524 -25.79 -18.81 7.19
C ARG A 524 -24.92 -19.89 7.84
N GLN A 525 -23.88 -19.47 8.54
CA GLN A 525 -23.04 -20.34 9.35
C GLN A 525 -22.78 -19.69 10.70
N GLU A 526 -23.01 -20.45 11.77
CA GLU A 526 -22.71 -20.03 13.13
C GLU A 526 -21.42 -20.68 13.59
N LEU A 527 -20.52 -19.88 14.15
CA LEU A 527 -19.22 -20.29 14.63
C LEU A 527 -19.11 -19.95 16.11
N GLN A 528 -18.62 -20.89 16.91
CA GLN A 528 -18.26 -20.62 18.29
C GLN A 528 -16.77 -20.33 18.36
N VAL A 529 -16.40 -19.09 18.69
CA VAL A 529 -15.01 -18.69 18.90
C VAL A 529 -14.71 -18.82 20.38
N VAL A 530 -13.74 -19.67 20.74
CA VAL A 530 -13.33 -19.91 22.12
C VAL A 530 -11.84 -19.61 22.26
N PRO A 531 -11.42 -18.76 23.21
CA PRO A 531 -10.02 -18.56 23.51
C PRO A 531 -9.37 -19.87 23.98
N ASP A 532 -8.22 -20.21 23.40
CA ASP A 532 -7.45 -21.41 23.76
C ASP A 532 -6.45 -21.16 24.91
N GLY A 533 -6.44 -19.95 25.46
CA GLY A 533 -5.55 -19.53 26.54
C GLY A 533 -4.12 -19.21 26.10
N VAL A 534 -3.81 -19.27 24.80
CA VAL A 534 -2.48 -18.91 24.29
C VAL A 534 -2.47 -17.42 23.93
N ALA A 535 -1.65 -16.65 24.66
CA ALA A 535 -1.54 -15.21 24.43
C ALA A 535 -0.83 -14.91 23.11
N ARG A 536 -1.57 -14.35 22.15
CA ARG A 536 -1.08 -13.96 20.82
C ARG A 536 -1.20 -12.46 20.59
N ALA A 537 -0.36 -11.65 21.26
CA ALA A 537 -0.42 -10.19 21.21
C ALA A 537 -0.48 -9.59 19.78
N HIS A 538 0.06 -10.30 18.79
CA HIS A 538 0.03 -9.93 17.38
C HIS A 538 -1.38 -9.79 16.80
N LEU A 539 -2.38 -10.55 17.28
CA LEU A 539 -3.75 -10.50 16.77
C LEU A 539 -4.44 -9.15 17.03
N ARG A 540 -4.12 -8.49 18.13
CA ARG A 540 -4.63 -7.16 18.45
C ARG A 540 -4.11 -6.11 17.48
N ALA A 541 -2.79 -6.13 17.23
CA ALA A 541 -2.16 -5.23 16.25
C ALA A 541 -2.71 -5.47 14.84
N LEU A 542 -2.93 -6.73 14.45
CA LEU A 542 -3.51 -7.11 13.17
C LEU A 542 -4.94 -6.61 12.98
N TYR A 543 -5.80 -6.75 14.00
CA TYR A 543 -7.14 -6.17 13.97
C TYR A 543 -7.08 -4.65 13.73
N GLY A 544 -6.20 -3.96 14.46
CA GLY A 544 -5.98 -2.52 14.30
C GLY A 544 -5.52 -2.14 12.89
N ARG A 545 -4.58 -2.89 12.31
CA ARG A 545 -4.10 -2.66 10.94
C ARG A 545 -5.21 -2.85 9.92
N GLU A 546 -6.01 -3.90 10.04
CA GLU A 546 -7.13 -4.16 9.14
C GLU A 546 -8.21 -3.09 9.24
N ALA A 547 -8.49 -2.58 10.44
CA ALA A 547 -9.41 -1.47 10.63
C ALA A 547 -8.90 -0.18 9.96
N VAL A 548 -7.60 0.12 10.05
CA VAL A 548 -6.99 1.27 9.35
C VAL A 548 -7.11 1.13 7.83
N LEU A 549 -6.83 -0.06 7.27
CA LEU A 549 -6.97 -0.31 5.84
C LEU A 549 -8.44 -0.17 5.37
N ASP A 550 -9.39 -0.55 6.22
CA ASP A 550 -10.82 -0.39 5.94
C ASP A 550 -11.26 1.09 5.94
N VAL A 551 -10.69 1.92 6.83
CA VAL A 551 -10.92 3.38 6.82
C VAL A 551 -10.54 4.01 5.48
N ASP A 552 -9.37 3.66 4.92
CA ASP A 552 -8.93 4.19 3.64
C ASP A 552 -9.87 3.75 2.49
N LEU A 553 -10.40 2.53 2.54
CA LEU A 553 -11.38 2.05 1.57
C LEU A 553 -12.76 2.74 1.72
N ARG A 554 -13.19 3.00 2.95
CA ARG A 554 -14.40 3.76 3.27
C ARG A 554 -14.30 5.23 2.85
N LEU A 555 -13.12 5.83 2.95
CA LEU A 555 -12.84 7.16 2.41
C LEU A 555 -13.02 7.17 0.89
N ALA A 556 -12.48 6.18 0.18
CA ALA A 556 -12.72 6.03 -1.25
C ALA A 556 -14.22 5.89 -1.59
N ALA A 557 -14.98 5.25 -0.69
CA ALA A 557 -16.44 5.10 -0.76
C ALA A 557 -17.25 6.36 -0.42
N GLY A 558 -16.60 7.45 0.01
CA GLY A 558 -17.31 8.67 0.43
C GLY A 558 -18.04 8.52 1.76
N ALA A 559 -17.64 7.56 2.61
CA ALA A 559 -18.25 7.34 3.92
C ALA A 559 -17.90 8.42 4.96
N TYR A 560 -17.03 9.36 4.62
CA TYR A 560 -16.59 10.47 5.47
C TYR A 560 -16.93 11.80 4.79
N GLY A 561 -17.28 12.81 5.59
CA GLY A 561 -17.55 14.16 5.07
C GLY A 561 -16.29 14.87 4.57
N SER A 562 -15.12 14.44 5.03
CA SER A 562 -13.83 14.95 4.57
C SER A 562 -12.69 13.95 4.81
N ALA A 563 -11.57 14.12 4.10
CA ALA A 563 -10.35 13.35 4.36
C ALA A 563 -9.84 13.55 5.80
N ARG A 564 -10.05 14.74 6.39
CA ARG A 564 -9.63 15.03 7.77
C ARG A 564 -10.33 14.15 8.82
N GLU A 565 -11.58 13.79 8.56
CA GLU A 565 -12.35 12.91 9.45
C GLU A 565 -11.80 11.47 9.40
N ALA A 566 -11.52 10.96 8.20
CA ALA A 566 -10.84 9.68 8.03
C ALA A 566 -9.45 9.68 8.67
N ASP A 567 -8.68 10.76 8.51
CA ASP A 567 -7.36 10.93 9.14
C ASP A 567 -7.44 10.86 10.68
N ALA A 568 -8.43 11.51 11.28
CA ALA A 568 -8.63 11.47 12.73
C ALA A 568 -8.94 10.05 13.22
N GLU A 569 -9.73 9.29 12.48
CA GLU A 569 -10.02 7.90 12.81
C GLU A 569 -8.79 6.99 12.65
N VAL A 570 -7.99 7.17 11.59
CA VAL A 570 -6.71 6.45 11.43
C VAL A 570 -5.75 6.76 12.57
N GLU A 571 -5.65 8.03 12.97
CA GLU A 571 -4.80 8.46 14.10
C GLU A 571 -5.24 7.81 15.42
N ARG A 572 -6.56 7.83 15.69
CA ARG A 572 -7.15 7.17 16.87
C ARG A 572 -6.86 5.67 16.90
N LEU A 573 -7.06 4.97 15.78
CA LEU A 573 -6.78 3.55 15.65
C LEU A 573 -5.28 3.25 15.83
N GLY A 574 -4.41 4.05 15.21
CA GLY A 574 -2.96 3.89 15.33
C GLY A 574 -2.47 3.98 16.78
N LEU A 575 -2.95 4.98 17.53
CA LEU A 575 -2.62 5.15 18.95
C LEU A 575 -3.24 4.04 19.82
N ALA A 576 -4.51 3.73 19.61
CA ALA A 576 -5.21 2.70 20.39
C ALA A 576 -4.55 1.33 20.23
N PHE A 577 -4.21 0.95 19.01
CA PHE A 577 -3.61 -0.37 18.73
C PHE A 577 -2.08 -0.40 18.85
N GLY A 578 -1.44 0.75 19.04
CA GLY A 578 0.01 0.87 19.17
C GLY A 578 0.75 0.53 17.88
N ILE A 579 0.21 0.96 16.73
CA ILE A 579 0.73 0.62 15.40
C ILE A 579 1.11 1.86 14.61
N SER A 580 2.13 1.73 13.76
CA SER A 580 2.48 2.76 12.78
C SER A 580 1.41 2.83 11.69
N THR A 581 1.08 4.05 11.27
CA THR A 581 0.11 4.35 10.22
C THR A 581 0.54 5.61 9.47
N ARG A 582 -0.18 6.01 8.42
CA ARG A 582 0.03 7.34 7.80
C ARG A 582 -0.16 8.53 8.76
N ARG A 583 -0.71 8.32 9.96
CA ARG A 583 -0.99 9.35 11.00
C ARG A 583 -0.26 9.15 12.33
N THR A 584 0.40 8.01 12.54
CA THR A 584 1.13 7.68 13.77
C THR A 584 2.53 7.18 13.45
N SER A 585 3.51 7.45 14.31
CA SER A 585 4.92 7.12 14.04
C SER A 585 5.67 6.80 15.32
N PHE A 586 6.66 5.93 15.21
CA PHE A 586 7.50 5.58 16.36
C PHE A 586 8.69 6.52 16.45
N VAL A 587 8.91 7.09 17.63
CA VAL A 587 10.12 7.87 17.95
C VAL A 587 10.83 7.25 19.14
N ALA A 588 12.14 7.10 19.03
CA ALA A 588 13.00 6.58 20.08
C ALA A 588 14.13 7.58 20.35
N VAL A 589 14.38 7.93 21.61
CA VAL A 589 15.37 8.96 21.99
C VAL A 589 16.25 8.47 23.13
N ASP A 590 17.58 8.47 22.93
CA ASP A 590 18.52 8.19 24.01
C ASP A 590 18.71 9.45 24.89
N ARG A 591 17.92 9.54 25.96
CA ARG A 591 17.98 10.64 26.94
C ARG A 591 19.03 10.46 28.03
N THR A 592 19.74 9.32 28.04
CA THR A 592 20.43 8.84 29.25
C THR A 592 21.93 9.21 29.32
N ARG A 593 22.53 9.82 28.28
CA ARG A 593 23.96 10.19 28.32
C ARG A 593 24.30 11.50 27.59
N ALA A 594 25.07 12.34 28.29
CA ALA A 594 25.91 13.38 27.69
C ALA A 594 27.13 12.82 26.91
N VAL A 595 27.48 11.54 27.10
CA VAL A 595 28.68 10.90 26.50
C VAL A 595 28.46 10.51 25.02
N ASN A 596 27.21 10.29 24.61
CA ASN A 596 26.81 10.14 23.20
C ASN A 596 26.21 11.44 22.64
N ALA A 597 26.20 12.52 23.44
CA ALA A 597 25.68 13.79 22.98
C ALA A 597 26.63 14.31 21.91
N VAL A 598 26.15 14.31 20.68
CA VAL A 598 26.82 14.99 19.58
C VAL A 598 26.78 16.47 19.90
N ASN A 599 27.88 17.19 19.69
CA ASN A 599 27.87 18.64 19.79
C ASN A 599 26.83 19.19 18.79
N PRO A 600 25.71 19.79 19.24
CA PRO A 600 24.63 20.19 18.35
C PRO A 600 25.03 21.32 17.39
N VAL A 601 26.14 22.00 17.68
CA VAL A 601 26.69 23.08 16.83
C VAL A 601 27.74 22.54 15.84
N ALA A 602 28.21 21.30 16.01
CA ALA A 602 29.15 20.68 15.08
C ALA A 602 28.43 20.26 13.78
N PRO A 603 29.13 20.28 12.63
CA PRO A 603 28.55 19.82 11.39
C PRO A 603 28.12 18.35 11.51
N THR A 604 26.88 18.08 11.11
CA THR A 604 26.33 16.72 11.00
C THR A 604 26.27 16.33 9.54
N ARG A 605 26.87 15.19 9.22
CA ARG A 605 26.84 14.61 7.88
C ARG A 605 25.50 13.95 7.63
N ARG A 606 24.85 14.25 6.50
CA ARG A 606 23.60 13.61 6.08
C ARG A 606 23.84 12.64 4.93
N GLU A 607 23.31 11.43 5.04
CA GLU A 607 23.36 10.42 3.98
C GLU A 607 22.00 9.76 3.78
N THR A 608 21.53 9.73 2.53
CA THR A 608 20.37 8.94 2.11
C THR A 608 20.85 7.65 1.48
N ILE A 609 20.38 6.51 2.00
CA ILE A 609 20.77 5.20 1.48
C ILE A 609 19.98 4.93 0.20
N ALA A 610 20.71 4.56 -0.85
CA ALA A 610 20.11 4.15 -2.12
C ALA A 610 19.58 2.72 -2.06
N GLN A 611 18.50 2.46 -2.80
CA GLN A 611 17.94 1.14 -3.04
C GLN A 611 18.84 0.33 -3.97
N ALA A 612 18.85 -0.98 -3.80
CA ALA A 612 19.37 -1.89 -4.80
C ALA A 612 18.43 -1.91 -6.02
N LEU A 613 19.00 -1.94 -7.23
CA LEU A 613 18.25 -2.12 -8.47
C LEU A 613 17.41 -3.40 -8.37
N PRO A 614 16.08 -3.30 -8.50
CA PRO A 614 15.23 -4.48 -8.45
C PRO A 614 15.68 -5.55 -9.44
N PHE A 615 15.66 -6.80 -9.00
CA PHE A 615 16.09 -7.90 -9.83
C PHE A 615 15.29 -7.99 -11.13
N GLY A 616 16.00 -8.09 -12.25
CA GLY A 616 15.40 -8.17 -13.59
C GLY A 616 14.94 -6.83 -14.17
N MET A 617 15.06 -5.72 -13.44
CA MET A 617 14.84 -4.37 -13.97
C MET A 617 16.11 -3.84 -14.64
N THR A 618 15.97 -3.00 -15.67
CA THR A 618 17.09 -2.31 -16.30
C THR A 618 17.18 -0.84 -15.88
N THR A 619 18.35 -0.22 -16.04
CA THR A 619 18.53 1.21 -15.75
C THR A 619 17.69 2.10 -16.68
N GLU A 620 17.38 1.66 -17.90
CA GLU A 620 16.46 2.35 -18.81
C GLU A 620 15.02 2.34 -18.27
N ALA A 621 14.56 1.22 -17.68
CA ALA A 621 13.25 1.12 -17.06
C ALA A 621 13.11 2.08 -15.86
N VAL A 622 14.16 2.16 -15.04
CA VAL A 622 14.27 3.16 -13.96
C VAL A 622 14.24 4.59 -14.52
N GLY A 623 15.04 4.84 -15.56
CA GLY A 623 15.08 6.15 -16.22
C GLY A 623 13.74 6.55 -16.85
N ALA A 624 12.93 5.59 -17.31
CA ALA A 624 11.60 5.86 -17.83
C ALA A 624 10.61 6.27 -16.73
N ALA A 625 10.64 5.62 -15.56
CA ALA A 625 9.81 5.98 -14.42
C ALA A 625 10.10 7.40 -13.89
N LEU A 626 11.35 7.86 -14.00
CA LEU A 626 11.82 9.16 -13.54
C LEU A 626 11.64 10.30 -14.56
N ARG A 627 11.15 10.03 -15.79
CA ARG A 627 11.00 11.07 -16.83
C ARG A 627 9.69 11.85 -16.64
N PRO A 628 9.75 13.20 -16.57
CA PRO A 628 8.54 14.01 -16.57
C PRO A 628 7.82 13.95 -17.93
N ALA A 629 6.49 14.04 -17.92
CA ALA A 629 5.62 13.84 -19.09
C ALA A 629 6.01 14.67 -20.34
N TRP A 630 6.49 15.90 -20.15
CA TRP A 630 6.89 16.80 -21.26
C TRP A 630 8.16 16.34 -22.00
N ALA A 631 9.08 15.65 -21.33
CA ALA A 631 10.31 15.13 -21.95
C ALA A 631 10.01 14.00 -22.95
N THR A 632 8.96 13.22 -22.69
CA THR A 632 8.47 12.15 -23.57
C THR A 632 7.78 12.73 -24.81
N LEU A 633 7.04 13.84 -24.66
CA LEU A 633 6.38 14.54 -25.78
C LEU A 633 7.39 15.15 -26.76
N LEU A 634 8.49 15.74 -26.29
CA LEU A 634 9.55 16.29 -27.15
C LEU A 634 10.31 15.19 -27.91
N ALA A 635 10.60 14.05 -27.25
CA ALA A 635 11.25 12.91 -27.92
C ALA A 635 10.38 12.32 -29.05
N GLN A 636 9.05 12.42 -28.94
CA GLN A 636 8.11 11.96 -29.97
C GLN A 636 7.90 12.96 -31.11
N HIS A 637 8.07 14.27 -30.88
CA HIS A 637 7.99 15.29 -31.94
C HIS A 637 9.23 15.28 -32.85
N VAL A 638 10.41 14.92 -32.32
CA VAL A 638 11.64 14.82 -33.14
C VAL A 638 11.61 13.64 -34.12
N GLN A 639 10.76 12.63 -33.91
CA GLN A 639 10.61 11.50 -34.84
C GLN A 639 9.45 11.64 -35.85
N ARG A 640 8.60 12.67 -35.71
CA ARG A 640 7.39 12.81 -36.55
C ARG A 640 7.45 13.88 -37.64
N ASP A 641 8.34 14.87 -37.53
CA ASP A 641 8.46 15.92 -38.55
C ASP A 641 9.61 15.66 -39.52
N GLY A 642 9.42 14.67 -40.38
CA GLY A 642 10.02 14.68 -41.71
C GLY A 642 9.17 15.57 -42.62
N PHE A 643 9.44 16.87 -42.65
CA PHE A 643 8.91 17.74 -43.71
C PHE A 643 9.96 18.70 -44.25
N ALA A 644 10.15 18.55 -45.57
CA ALA A 644 10.87 19.47 -46.42
C ALA A 644 10.20 20.86 -46.40
N ALA A 645 10.98 21.90 -46.18
CA ALA A 645 10.56 23.27 -46.40
C ALA A 645 11.51 23.94 -47.40
N THR A 646 10.94 24.17 -48.58
CA THR A 646 11.46 24.91 -49.72
C THR A 646 11.80 26.36 -49.40
N SER A 647 12.87 26.84 -50.03
CA SER A 647 13.42 28.19 -49.92
C SER A 647 12.47 29.29 -50.40
N THR A 648 12.50 30.45 -49.75
CA THR A 648 12.35 31.75 -50.43
C THR A 648 13.26 32.80 -49.77
N ARG A 649 14.00 33.52 -50.63
CA ARG A 649 14.94 34.64 -50.40
C ARG A 649 14.20 35.86 -49.77
N ALA A 650 14.81 36.86 -49.14
CA ALA A 650 16.05 37.59 -49.46
C ALA A 650 16.52 38.48 -48.28
N GLY A 651 17.84 38.76 -48.20
CA GLY A 651 18.40 39.75 -47.25
C GLY A 651 19.92 39.66 -47.01
N THR A 652 20.71 39.76 -48.08
CA THR A 652 22.15 40.17 -48.23
C THR A 652 22.68 41.15 -47.15
N VAL A 653 23.95 41.23 -46.66
CA VAL A 653 25.36 40.82 -46.97
C VAL A 653 26.21 41.08 -45.66
N PRO A 654 27.56 40.87 -45.53
CA PRO A 654 28.54 39.98 -46.16
C PRO A 654 29.38 39.11 -45.18
N TRP A 655 30.05 38.11 -45.77
CA TRP A 655 31.03 37.18 -45.19
C TRP A 655 32.40 37.84 -44.89
N PRO A 656 33.23 37.20 -44.05
CA PRO A 656 34.48 36.69 -44.62
C PRO A 656 34.77 35.22 -44.27
N SER A 657 35.42 34.61 -45.24
CA SER A 657 35.93 33.25 -45.37
C SER A 657 37.02 32.86 -44.36
N SER A 658 37.00 31.60 -43.91
CA SER A 658 38.20 30.76 -43.87
C SER A 658 37.85 29.28 -43.80
N ALA A 659 38.68 28.50 -44.49
CA ALA A 659 38.60 27.06 -44.69
C ALA A 659 39.03 26.27 -43.45
N THR A 660 38.47 25.07 -43.27
CA THR A 660 39.20 23.78 -43.19
C THR A 660 38.23 22.67 -42.76
N GLY A 661 38.27 21.55 -43.48
CA GLY A 661 37.35 20.42 -43.32
C GLY A 661 37.71 19.52 -42.14
N ALA A 662 36.66 18.94 -41.54
CA ALA A 662 36.74 17.86 -40.57
C ALA A 662 36.40 16.50 -41.25
N PRO A 663 37.00 15.38 -40.78
CA PRO A 663 36.99 14.08 -41.46
C PRO A 663 35.70 13.25 -41.27
N PRO A 664 35.45 12.23 -42.11
CA PRO A 664 34.27 11.35 -42.00
C PRO A 664 34.37 10.30 -40.87
N PRO A 665 33.22 9.76 -40.41
CA PRO A 665 33.14 8.79 -39.31
C PRO A 665 33.60 7.37 -39.72
N PRO A 666 34.08 6.55 -38.76
CA PRO A 666 34.57 5.20 -39.03
C PRO A 666 33.43 4.18 -39.31
N ALA A 667 33.73 3.25 -40.21
CA ALA A 667 32.90 2.12 -40.63
C ALA A 667 32.85 0.98 -39.58
N PRO A 668 31.82 0.12 -39.60
CA PRO A 668 31.58 -0.92 -38.59
C PRO A 668 32.55 -2.12 -38.73
N SER A 669 33.07 -2.59 -37.59
CA SER A 669 33.95 -3.76 -37.50
C SER A 669 33.16 -5.09 -37.49
N ALA A 670 33.62 -6.04 -38.31
CA ALA A 670 33.17 -7.42 -38.43
C ALA A 670 33.50 -8.29 -37.17
N PRO A 671 32.81 -9.44 -36.97
CA PRO A 671 32.88 -10.21 -35.73
C PRO A 671 34.11 -11.14 -35.66
N ALA A 672 34.64 -11.34 -34.44
CA ALA A 672 35.71 -12.29 -34.14
C ALA A 672 35.17 -13.65 -33.65
N PRO A 673 35.96 -14.75 -33.74
CA PRO A 673 35.45 -16.13 -33.85
C PRO A 673 35.18 -16.84 -32.50
N SER A 674 34.28 -17.83 -32.55
CA SER A 674 33.83 -18.68 -31.44
C SER A 674 34.94 -19.59 -30.85
N PRO A 675 34.98 -19.80 -29.52
CA PRO A 675 35.84 -20.82 -28.93
C PRO A 675 35.21 -22.22 -29.05
N LYS A 676 36.08 -23.21 -29.28
CA LYS A 676 35.75 -24.62 -29.50
C LYS A 676 35.18 -25.31 -28.26
N ARG A 677 34.19 -26.15 -28.53
CA ARG A 677 33.46 -27.08 -27.65
C ARG A 677 34.39 -28.16 -27.09
N ALA A 678 34.44 -28.31 -25.76
CA ALA A 678 34.93 -29.51 -25.10
C ALA A 678 33.76 -30.50 -24.91
N ALA A 679 33.99 -31.77 -25.23
CA ALA A 679 33.02 -32.86 -25.16
C ALA A 679 32.89 -33.43 -23.73
N PRO A 680 31.73 -34.02 -23.37
CA PRO A 680 31.49 -34.60 -22.05
C PRO A 680 32.03 -36.03 -21.94
N PRO A 681 32.48 -36.50 -20.76
CA PRO A 681 32.66 -37.92 -20.52
C PRO A 681 31.32 -38.60 -20.19
N ALA A 682 31.23 -39.85 -20.67
CA ALA A 682 30.04 -40.68 -20.73
C ALA A 682 29.71 -41.43 -19.42
N ALA A 683 28.45 -41.87 -19.40
CA ALA A 683 27.73 -42.71 -18.46
C ALA A 683 28.49 -43.78 -17.67
N ALA A 684 28.09 -43.93 -16.41
CA ALA A 684 28.04 -45.23 -15.73
C ALA A 684 26.66 -45.37 -15.05
N ALA A 685 25.94 -46.43 -15.42
CA ALA A 685 24.67 -46.85 -14.83
C ALA A 685 24.92 -47.97 -13.79
N PRO A 686 23.88 -48.57 -13.16
CA PRO A 686 23.70 -48.58 -11.72
C PRO A 686 24.10 -49.90 -11.04
N VAL A 687 24.40 -49.86 -9.74
CA VAL A 687 24.46 -51.06 -8.90
C VAL A 687 23.38 -51.00 -7.83
N ARG A 688 22.49 -52.00 -7.87
CA ARG A 688 21.42 -52.28 -6.90
C ARG A 688 21.99 -52.83 -5.58
N PRO A 689 21.22 -52.75 -4.48
CA PRO A 689 21.64 -53.06 -3.11
C PRO A 689 21.29 -54.49 -2.67
N ALA A 690 21.96 -54.97 -1.61
CA ALA A 690 21.47 -55.93 -0.60
C ALA A 690 22.64 -56.38 0.32
N PRO A 691 22.41 -56.97 1.52
CA PRO A 691 21.26 -56.81 2.44
C PRO A 691 21.65 -56.69 3.94
N LYS A 692 20.61 -56.44 4.74
CA LYS A 692 20.39 -56.67 6.19
C LYS A 692 21.26 -57.70 6.90
N VAL A 693 21.60 -57.43 8.17
CA VAL A 693 21.43 -58.28 9.38
C VAL A 693 21.49 -57.31 10.58
N ALA A 694 20.43 -57.03 11.35
CA ALA A 694 19.73 -57.83 12.38
C ALA A 694 20.55 -58.06 13.67
N ASP A 695 19.84 -57.87 14.78
CA ASP A 695 20.12 -58.37 16.14
C ASP A 695 21.32 -57.72 16.87
N GLU A 696 21.28 -57.46 18.17
CA GLU A 696 20.45 -57.99 19.23
C GLU A 696 20.63 -57.10 20.47
N GLU A 697 19.55 -56.96 21.24
CA GLU A 697 19.55 -56.89 22.71
C GLU A 697 20.90 -57.11 23.42
N THR A 698 21.22 -56.23 24.39
CA THR A 698 21.16 -56.65 25.81
C THR A 698 21.57 -55.55 26.80
N ARG A 699 20.86 -55.58 27.93
CA ARG A 699 21.33 -55.32 29.30
C ARG A 699 21.69 -53.90 29.73
N ALA A 700 20.75 -53.35 30.51
CA ALA A 700 21.07 -52.65 31.75
C ALA A 700 21.99 -53.49 32.67
N PRO A 701 22.69 -52.83 33.60
CA PRO A 701 22.15 -52.88 34.97
C PRO A 701 22.15 -51.53 35.70
N ARG A 702 21.29 -51.54 36.72
CA ARG A 702 21.06 -50.52 37.76
C ARG A 702 22.21 -50.47 38.78
N GLN A 703 22.06 -49.46 39.66
CA GLN A 703 22.59 -49.27 41.02
C GLN A 703 23.74 -48.24 41.06
N THR A 704 23.79 -47.26 41.97
CA THR A 704 23.06 -47.04 43.25
C THR A 704 23.19 -45.57 43.65
N GLU A 705 22.25 -45.13 44.48
CA GLU A 705 22.27 -43.89 45.27
C GLU A 705 23.58 -43.67 46.04
N GLU A 706 23.96 -42.40 46.23
CA GLU A 706 24.32 -41.93 47.57
C GLU A 706 24.07 -40.44 47.77
N LYS A 707 23.36 -40.15 48.86
CA LYS A 707 23.01 -38.83 49.40
C LYS A 707 24.23 -38.17 50.03
N ARG A 708 24.40 -36.86 49.83
CA ARG A 708 24.88 -35.96 50.89
C ARG A 708 24.13 -34.63 50.86
N LYS A 709 23.47 -34.37 52.00
CA LYS A 709 22.87 -33.09 52.40
C LYS A 709 23.96 -32.10 52.80
N SER A 710 23.82 -30.84 52.40
CA SER A 710 24.25 -29.69 53.20
C SER A 710 23.46 -28.46 52.78
N ALA A 711 22.70 -27.93 53.72
CA ALA A 711 21.93 -26.70 53.62
C ALA A 711 22.79 -25.50 54.06
N LYS A 712 22.69 -24.36 53.36
CA LYS A 712 22.80 -23.03 54.00
C LYS A 712 22.31 -21.88 53.10
N LYS A 713 21.30 -21.19 53.62
CA LYS A 713 20.97 -19.76 53.51
C LYS A 713 20.90 -19.12 52.12
N GLU A 714 19.68 -19.02 51.61
CA GLU A 714 19.27 -17.92 50.73
C GLU A 714 19.05 -16.65 51.55
N SER A 715 19.61 -15.55 51.07
CA SER A 715 19.25 -14.18 51.43
C SER A 715 18.38 -13.64 50.30
N PRO A 716 17.18 -13.08 50.57
CA PRO A 716 16.38 -12.47 49.52
C PRO A 716 17.01 -11.18 48.99
N SER A 717 16.87 -10.99 47.69
CA SER A 717 17.49 -9.96 46.88
C SER A 717 16.92 -8.56 47.14
N LEU A 718 17.76 -7.56 46.85
CA LEU A 718 17.54 -6.11 46.98
C LEU A 718 16.35 -5.54 46.20
N LEU A 719 15.52 -6.37 45.55
CA LEU A 719 14.35 -5.93 44.79
C LEU A 719 13.08 -5.73 45.66
N GLU A 720 13.00 -6.34 46.84
CA GLU A 720 11.86 -6.16 47.76
C GLU A 720 11.97 -4.92 48.67
N ARG A 721 13.12 -4.23 48.66
CA ARG A 721 13.32 -2.99 49.43
C ARG A 721 13.05 -1.70 48.65
N ALA A 722 12.81 -1.77 47.35
CA ALA A 722 12.56 -0.59 46.51
C ALA A 722 11.06 -0.28 46.26
N VAL A 723 10.16 -1.24 46.48
CA VAL A 723 8.72 -1.04 46.22
C VAL A 723 7.94 -0.56 47.46
N ARG A 724 8.57 -0.49 48.63
CA ARG A 724 7.93 -0.06 49.89
C ARG A 724 8.22 1.39 50.31
N ALA A 725 8.77 2.23 49.42
CA ALA A 725 9.16 3.61 49.72
C ALA A 725 8.39 4.68 48.92
N VAL A 726 7.40 4.32 48.09
CA VAL A 726 6.64 5.29 47.27
C VAL A 726 5.18 5.43 47.70
N PHE A 727 4.60 4.46 48.40
CA PHE A 727 3.21 4.53 48.85
C PHE A 727 3.09 4.27 50.35
N GLY A 728 3.31 5.33 51.13
CA GLY A 728 2.97 5.43 52.55
C GLY A 728 1.67 6.21 52.72
N ALA A 729 0.73 5.60 53.43
CA ALA A 729 -0.62 6.07 53.71
C ALA A 729 -0.69 7.34 54.58
N ALA A 730 -1.78 8.10 54.42
CA ALA A 730 -2.39 8.89 55.48
C ALA A 730 -3.92 8.78 55.37
N GLU A 731 -4.55 8.41 56.49
CA GLU A 731 -5.98 8.18 56.66
C GLU A 731 -6.77 9.47 56.95
N ARG A 732 -8.03 9.45 56.50
CA ARG A 732 -9.29 9.95 57.10
C ARG A 732 -9.36 11.31 57.81
N GLU A 733 -10.32 12.12 57.36
CA GLU A 733 -11.34 12.75 58.22
C GLU A 733 -12.57 13.15 57.37
N GLU A 734 -13.75 12.69 57.77
CA GLU A 734 -15.09 13.23 57.45
C GLU A 734 -15.46 14.24 58.57
N PRO A 735 -16.27 15.29 58.31
CA PRO A 735 -17.73 15.13 58.47
C PRO A 735 -18.65 16.04 57.60
N ASP A 736 -19.82 15.47 57.31
CA ASP A 736 -21.20 16.00 57.47
C ASP A 736 -21.73 17.23 56.67
N GLY A 737 -22.82 16.96 55.93
CA GLY A 737 -24.05 17.76 55.97
C GLY A 737 -24.25 18.92 54.98
N GLY A 738 -25.31 18.84 54.16
CA GLY A 738 -26.07 20.02 53.72
C GLY A 738 -26.39 20.12 52.23
N ALA A 739 -27.67 20.00 51.90
CA ALA A 739 -28.26 20.30 50.60
C ALA A 739 -28.20 21.81 50.30
N ASP A 740 -27.97 22.21 49.03
CA ASP A 740 -28.85 23.16 48.36
C ASP A 740 -28.65 23.22 46.84
N GLU A 741 -29.72 23.68 46.20
CA GLU A 741 -30.04 23.84 44.79
C GLU A 741 -29.21 24.95 44.08
N LEU A 742 -29.20 24.92 42.73
CA LEU A 742 -29.11 26.06 41.78
C LEU A 742 -27.94 26.10 40.75
N ALA A 743 -28.39 26.05 39.49
CA ALA A 743 -28.03 26.89 38.34
C ALA A 743 -26.64 26.81 37.67
N ALA A 744 -26.69 26.45 36.39
CA ALA A 744 -25.63 26.60 35.39
C ALA A 744 -25.33 28.08 35.06
N PRO A 745 -24.10 28.42 34.64
CA PRO A 745 -23.84 29.67 33.93
C PRO A 745 -23.45 29.46 32.46
N ALA A 746 -23.95 30.40 31.65
CA ALA A 746 -23.71 30.59 30.24
C ALA A 746 -22.31 31.15 29.94
N VAL A 747 -21.81 30.88 28.73
CA VAL A 747 -20.53 31.37 28.19
C VAL A 747 -20.76 32.74 27.54
N GLU A 748 -20.00 33.73 28.00
CA GLU A 748 -20.00 35.12 27.53
C GLU A 748 -18.91 35.30 26.44
N ALA A 749 -19.27 35.94 25.32
CA ALA A 749 -18.37 36.28 24.22
C ALA A 749 -17.91 37.75 24.34
N PRO A 750 -16.62 38.09 24.13
CA PRO A 750 -16.19 39.48 24.08
C PRO A 750 -16.20 40.06 22.65
N ALA A 751 -16.54 41.35 22.59
CA ALA A 751 -16.69 42.23 21.42
C ALA A 751 -15.34 42.74 20.86
N PRO A 752 -15.32 43.35 19.64
CA PRO A 752 -14.10 43.63 18.86
C PRO A 752 -13.55 45.05 19.05
N MET A 753 -12.25 45.25 18.75
CA MET A 753 -11.61 46.56 18.58
C MET A 753 -10.65 46.56 17.37
N GLU A 754 -10.56 47.72 16.73
CA GLU A 754 -10.11 48.01 15.36
C GLU A 754 -8.57 48.01 15.12
N GLY A 755 -8.16 47.48 13.96
CA GLY A 755 -7.42 48.16 12.88
C GLY A 755 -5.95 48.61 13.03
N VAL A 756 -5.02 47.97 12.30
CA VAL A 756 -3.98 48.64 11.47
C VAL A 756 -3.70 47.80 10.21
N ALA A 757 -3.69 48.46 9.06
CA ALA A 757 -3.55 47.91 7.71
C ALA A 757 -2.11 47.52 7.33
N GLY A 758 -1.97 46.40 6.61
CA GLY A 758 -0.76 46.00 5.89
C GLY A 758 -1.12 45.21 4.63
N LYS A 759 -0.88 45.79 3.45
CA LYS A 759 -1.21 45.24 2.12
C LYS A 759 -0.39 43.98 1.79
N GLY A 760 -1.10 42.90 1.43
CA GLY A 760 -0.53 41.70 0.79
C GLY A 760 -1.64 40.84 0.20
N ARG A 761 -1.57 40.53 -1.09
CA ARG A 761 -2.59 39.86 -1.93
C ARG A 761 -3.17 38.59 -1.26
N ALA A 762 -4.49 38.57 -1.07
CA ALA A 762 -5.22 37.44 -0.51
C ALA A 762 -5.75 36.49 -1.59
N SER A 763 -5.40 35.21 -1.41
CA SER A 763 -6.27 34.03 -1.44
C SER A 763 -7.78 34.31 -1.54
N GLY A 764 -8.48 33.55 -2.39
CA GLY A 764 -9.93 33.63 -2.63
C GLY A 764 -10.76 33.33 -1.38
N ALA A 765 -11.13 34.38 -0.65
CA ALA A 765 -12.13 34.34 0.39
C ALA A 765 -13.55 34.41 -0.22
N ALA A 766 -14.47 33.59 0.31
CA ALA A 766 -15.89 33.67 -0.04
C ALA A 766 -16.44 35.08 0.29
N ARG A 767 -17.18 35.70 -0.64
CA ARG A 767 -17.72 37.05 -0.47
C ARG A 767 -19.23 36.98 -0.32
N GLU A 768 -19.77 37.55 0.75
CA GLU A 768 -21.21 37.54 1.01
C GLU A 768 -21.88 38.72 0.28
N LEU A 769 -22.72 38.44 -0.71
CA LEU A 769 -23.52 39.44 -1.43
C LEU A 769 -25.00 39.04 -1.36
N THR A 770 -25.86 39.97 -0.99
CA THR A 770 -27.31 39.76 -0.96
C THR A 770 -27.92 39.89 -2.36
N GLY A 771 -28.71 38.91 -2.77
CA GLY A 771 -29.45 38.90 -4.02
C GLY A 771 -30.81 38.21 -3.90
N ARG A 772 -31.70 38.42 -4.86
CA ARG A 772 -33.02 37.78 -4.91
C ARG A 772 -33.03 36.65 -5.93
N LEU A 773 -33.46 35.47 -5.50
CA LEU A 773 -33.74 34.33 -6.38
C LEU A 773 -35.24 34.27 -6.70
N ALA A 774 -35.58 34.12 -7.99
CA ALA A 774 -36.94 33.95 -8.48
C ALA A 774 -37.01 32.80 -9.49
N VAL A 775 -38.10 32.03 -9.47
CA VAL A 775 -38.41 31.02 -10.49
C VAL A 775 -39.30 31.67 -11.56
N LEU A 776 -38.87 31.65 -12.81
CA LEU A 776 -39.60 32.17 -13.96
C LEU A 776 -40.56 31.12 -14.52
N ALA A 777 -41.57 31.58 -15.27
CA ALA A 777 -42.47 30.71 -16.02
C ALA A 777 -41.64 29.83 -16.98
N GLY A 778 -41.82 28.50 -16.91
CA GLY A 778 -41.02 27.53 -17.65
C GLY A 778 -39.87 26.87 -16.86
N GLY A 779 -39.73 27.16 -15.57
CA GLY A 779 -38.78 26.47 -14.67
C GLY A 779 -37.36 27.02 -14.68
N ALA A 780 -37.11 28.12 -15.40
CA ALA A 780 -35.84 28.83 -15.34
C ALA A 780 -35.68 29.57 -14.01
N LEU A 781 -34.47 29.59 -13.47
CA LEU A 781 -34.09 30.37 -12.29
C LEU A 781 -33.54 31.73 -12.72
N SER A 782 -33.94 32.78 -12.02
CA SER A 782 -33.40 34.13 -12.15
C SER A 782 -32.81 34.59 -10.82
N VAL A 783 -31.59 35.08 -10.85
CA VAL A 783 -30.91 35.69 -9.70
C VAL A 783 -30.66 37.16 -10.00
N GLU A 784 -31.16 38.06 -9.16
CA GLU A 784 -30.81 39.48 -9.18
C GLU A 784 -29.84 39.79 -8.03
N LEU A 785 -28.61 40.17 -8.38
CA LEU A 785 -27.57 40.56 -7.44
C LEU A 785 -27.52 42.08 -7.34
N THR A 786 -27.59 42.63 -6.14
CA THR A 786 -27.30 44.05 -5.91
C THR A 786 -25.87 44.17 -5.41
N LEU A 787 -25.01 44.81 -6.20
CA LEU A 787 -23.59 44.89 -5.90
C LEU A 787 -23.32 45.98 -4.85
N THR A 788 -22.68 45.62 -3.74
CA THR A 788 -22.22 46.59 -2.72
C THR A 788 -20.83 47.13 -3.01
N GLU A 789 -20.07 46.46 -3.87
CA GLU A 789 -18.72 46.81 -4.31
C GLU A 789 -18.52 46.51 -5.80
N GLU A 790 -17.36 46.85 -6.34
CA GLU A 790 -17.03 46.60 -7.75
C GLU A 790 -16.85 45.10 -8.04
N LEU A 791 -17.56 44.58 -9.05
CA LEU A 791 -17.52 43.18 -9.47
C LEU A 791 -17.15 43.07 -10.95
N GLU A 792 -16.08 42.35 -11.26
CA GLU A 792 -15.69 42.03 -12.63
C GLU A 792 -16.32 40.70 -13.08
N LEU A 793 -17.14 40.74 -14.12
CA LEU A 793 -17.75 39.57 -14.73
C LEU A 793 -17.09 39.28 -16.07
N VAL A 794 -16.53 38.09 -16.23
CA VAL A 794 -15.83 37.67 -17.46
C VAL A 794 -16.73 36.73 -18.26
N HIS A 795 -16.56 36.69 -19.58
CA HIS A 795 -17.22 35.66 -20.40
C HIS A 795 -16.69 34.27 -20.04
N GLY A 796 -17.55 33.44 -19.45
CA GLY A 796 -17.23 32.08 -19.03
C GLY A 796 -18.49 31.36 -18.51
N PRO A 797 -18.45 30.04 -18.32
CA PRO A 797 -19.58 29.29 -17.78
C PRO A 797 -19.83 29.71 -16.33
N LEU A 798 -21.03 30.21 -16.04
CA LEU A 798 -21.46 30.56 -14.69
C LEU A 798 -22.27 29.40 -14.12
N SER A 799 -22.06 29.05 -12.84
CA SER A 799 -22.84 27.98 -12.21
C SER A 799 -23.31 28.31 -10.80
N LEU A 800 -24.57 28.02 -10.53
CA LEU A 800 -25.14 28.05 -9.18
C LEU A 800 -24.98 26.67 -8.54
N LEU A 801 -24.38 26.62 -7.36
CA LEU A 801 -24.34 25.45 -6.50
C LEU A 801 -25.42 25.57 -5.42
N LEU A 802 -26.43 24.72 -5.52
CA LEU A 802 -27.47 24.60 -4.50
C LEU A 802 -26.92 23.85 -3.27
N SER A 803 -27.57 23.99 -2.12
CA SER A 803 -27.09 23.47 -0.82
C SER A 803 -26.95 21.94 -0.78
N ASP A 804 -27.57 21.22 -1.70
CA ASP A 804 -27.48 19.75 -1.87
C ASP A 804 -26.39 19.31 -2.86
N GLY A 805 -25.58 20.25 -3.36
CA GLY A 805 -24.52 19.99 -4.34
C GLY A 805 -24.97 20.05 -5.80
N THR A 806 -26.25 20.32 -6.10
CA THR A 806 -26.73 20.46 -7.49
C THR A 806 -26.12 21.70 -8.15
N ARG A 807 -25.51 21.52 -9.34
CA ARG A 807 -25.00 22.62 -10.16
C ARG A 807 -25.98 23.01 -11.26
N VAL A 808 -26.27 24.30 -11.39
CA VAL A 808 -27.13 24.87 -12.45
C VAL A 808 -26.32 25.84 -13.29
N ALA A 809 -26.18 25.56 -14.58
CA ALA A 809 -25.57 26.49 -15.52
C ALA A 809 -26.48 27.72 -15.70
N VAL A 810 -25.90 28.91 -15.63
CA VAL A 810 -26.62 30.19 -15.82
C VAL A 810 -25.89 31.09 -16.82
N GLU A 811 -26.63 31.98 -17.45
CA GLU A 811 -26.12 32.97 -18.38
C GLU A 811 -26.53 34.39 -17.94
N LEU A 812 -25.80 35.40 -18.39
CA LEU A 812 -26.14 36.80 -18.16
C LEU A 812 -27.36 37.18 -19.00
N ASP A 813 -28.42 37.74 -18.39
CA ASP A 813 -29.59 38.25 -19.13
C ASP A 813 -29.20 39.56 -19.86
N PRO A 814 -29.05 39.55 -21.20
CA PRO A 814 -28.55 40.70 -21.95
C PRO A 814 -29.57 41.83 -22.05
N ALA A 815 -30.85 41.61 -21.69
CA ALA A 815 -31.89 42.62 -21.75
C ALA A 815 -31.91 43.54 -20.51
N ARG A 816 -31.29 43.12 -19.40
CA ARG A 816 -31.24 43.88 -18.14
C ARG A 816 -29.83 44.02 -17.55
N SER A 817 -28.85 43.31 -18.10
CA SER A 817 -27.44 43.43 -17.75
C SER A 817 -26.66 43.88 -18.99
N THR A 818 -25.67 44.76 -18.82
CA THR A 818 -24.70 45.01 -19.90
C THR A 818 -23.88 43.73 -20.16
N ALA A 819 -23.15 43.63 -21.26
CA ALA A 819 -22.30 42.47 -21.53
C ALA A 819 -21.23 42.25 -20.43
N ALA A 820 -20.47 41.15 -20.49
CA ALA A 820 -19.33 40.91 -19.57
C ALA A 820 -18.45 42.17 -19.45
N GLY A 821 -18.04 42.49 -18.22
CA GLY A 821 -17.35 43.74 -17.89
C GLY A 821 -17.35 44.02 -16.38
N THR A 822 -16.82 45.17 -16.01
CA THR A 822 -16.70 45.58 -14.60
C THR A 822 -17.90 46.43 -14.18
N TYR A 823 -18.54 46.03 -13.08
CA TYR A 823 -19.75 46.65 -12.54
C TYR A 823 -19.45 47.34 -11.22
N GLY A 824 -19.66 48.66 -11.16
CA GLY A 824 -19.49 49.42 -9.92
C GLY A 824 -20.59 49.17 -8.89
N ALA A 825 -20.31 49.53 -7.63
CA ALA A 825 -21.25 49.47 -6.52
C ALA A 825 -22.60 50.16 -6.84
N GLY A 826 -23.71 49.55 -6.43
CA GLY A 826 -25.09 50.02 -6.63
C GLY A 826 -25.75 49.55 -7.94
N ARG A 827 -25.04 48.80 -8.80
CA ARG A 827 -25.61 48.18 -10.01
C ARG A 827 -26.35 46.87 -9.67
N VAL A 828 -27.45 46.62 -10.36
CA VAL A 828 -28.18 45.33 -10.30
C VAL A 828 -27.76 44.48 -11.50
N VAL A 829 -27.32 43.25 -11.24
CA VAL A 829 -26.96 42.26 -12.27
C VAL A 829 -27.97 41.13 -12.23
N ARG A 830 -28.48 40.72 -13.40
CA ARG A 830 -29.44 39.63 -13.51
C ARG A 830 -28.86 38.43 -14.27
N LEU A 831 -28.86 37.29 -13.61
CA LEU A 831 -28.49 35.98 -14.16
C LEU A 831 -29.76 35.16 -14.39
N VAL A 832 -29.84 34.44 -15.51
CA VAL A 832 -30.95 33.54 -15.83
C VAL A 832 -30.39 32.22 -16.34
N GLY A 833 -30.91 31.09 -15.85
CA GLY A 833 -30.52 29.77 -16.33
C GLY A 833 -31.54 28.70 -16.02
N THR A 834 -31.46 27.57 -16.71
CA THR A 834 -32.42 26.47 -16.56
C THR A 834 -31.73 25.30 -15.87
N PRO A 835 -32.22 24.82 -14.71
CA PRO A 835 -31.61 23.70 -14.01
C PRO A 835 -31.78 22.39 -14.79
N HIS A 836 -30.68 21.66 -14.99
CA HIS A 836 -30.70 20.28 -15.48
C HIS A 836 -30.61 19.32 -14.29
N PHE A 837 -31.76 18.79 -13.87
CA PHE A 837 -31.80 17.75 -12.84
C PHE A 837 -31.57 16.39 -13.49
N GLY A 838 -30.44 15.75 -13.18
CA GLY A 838 -30.10 14.42 -13.68
C GLY A 838 -30.92 13.32 -12.99
N GLY A 839 -32.19 13.18 -13.36
CA GLY A 839 -33.06 12.09 -12.90
C GLY A 839 -34.56 12.44 -12.95
N PRO A 840 -35.47 11.45 -12.94
CA PRO A 840 -36.91 11.66 -12.93
C PRO A 840 -37.40 12.02 -11.52
N GLY A 841 -37.16 13.25 -11.10
CA GLY A 841 -37.64 13.80 -9.84
C GLY A 841 -37.47 15.31 -9.83
N GLY A 842 -38.57 16.06 -9.92
CA GLY A 842 -38.53 17.51 -9.74
C GLY A 842 -38.23 17.87 -8.29
N ARG A 843 -37.38 18.89 -8.05
CA ARG A 843 -37.06 19.38 -6.71
C ARG A 843 -37.89 20.62 -6.35
N VAL A 844 -38.30 20.70 -5.09
CA VAL A 844 -38.93 21.89 -4.49
C VAL A 844 -37.85 22.73 -3.80
N ILE A 845 -37.69 23.98 -4.20
CA ILE A 845 -36.82 24.96 -3.52
C ILE A 845 -37.68 25.76 -2.54
N THR A 846 -37.27 25.81 -1.28
CA THR A 846 -38.01 26.56 -0.23
C THR A 846 -37.53 28.02 -0.13
N ARG A 847 -38.45 28.93 0.18
CA ARG A 847 -38.14 30.36 0.35
C ARG A 847 -37.21 30.56 1.57
N GLY A 848 -36.05 31.16 1.36
CA GLY A 848 -35.02 31.38 2.41
C GLY A 848 -33.89 30.35 2.43
N GLU A 849 -33.84 29.43 1.45
CA GLU A 849 -32.76 28.45 1.32
C GLU A 849 -31.48 29.11 0.80
N ALA A 850 -30.36 28.94 1.52
CA ALA A 850 -29.10 29.56 1.18
C ALA A 850 -28.48 28.94 -0.07
N VAL A 851 -28.35 29.72 -1.15
CA VAL A 851 -27.77 29.26 -2.42
C VAL A 851 -26.37 29.83 -2.60
N THR A 852 -25.44 29.01 -3.06
CA THR A 852 -24.08 29.43 -3.33
C THR A 852 -23.90 29.64 -4.84
N LEU A 853 -23.68 30.87 -5.28
CA LEU A 853 -23.27 31.14 -6.66
C LEU A 853 -21.74 31.07 -6.75
N THR A 854 -21.23 30.26 -7.65
CA THR A 854 -19.80 30.17 -7.94
C THR A 854 -19.52 30.79 -9.30
N LEU A 855 -18.76 31.88 -9.32
CA LEU A 855 -18.30 32.54 -10.55
C LEU A 855 -16.84 32.14 -10.81
N ASP A 856 -16.58 31.40 -11.88
CA ASP A 856 -15.22 31.06 -12.28
C ASP A 856 -14.66 32.18 -13.17
N GLY A 857 -13.63 32.87 -12.67
CA GLY A 857 -12.95 33.96 -13.39
C GLY A 857 -11.43 33.91 -13.22
N PRO A 858 -10.69 34.74 -13.98
CA PRO A 858 -9.21 34.79 -13.96
C PRO A 858 -8.62 35.19 -12.59
N SER A 859 -9.46 35.67 -11.66
CA SER A 859 -9.09 36.03 -10.29
C SER A 859 -9.39 34.92 -9.25
N GLY A 860 -9.90 33.76 -9.68
CA GLY A 860 -10.35 32.67 -8.80
C GLY A 860 -11.88 32.59 -8.67
N ALA A 861 -12.36 31.51 -8.03
CA ALA A 861 -13.78 31.26 -7.84
C ALA A 861 -14.40 32.24 -6.82
N LEU A 862 -15.37 33.04 -7.23
CA LEU A 862 -16.14 33.89 -6.32
C LEU A 862 -17.33 33.11 -5.78
N VAL A 863 -17.39 32.94 -4.46
CA VAL A 863 -18.47 32.23 -3.76
C VAL A 863 -19.40 33.27 -3.15
N ILE A 864 -20.65 33.36 -3.63
CA ILE A 864 -21.68 34.28 -3.14
C ILE A 864 -22.80 33.49 -2.47
N ARG A 865 -23.10 33.80 -1.19
CA ARG A 865 -24.27 33.24 -0.49
C ARG A 865 -25.49 34.14 -0.67
N LEU A 866 -26.53 33.61 -1.29
CA LEU A 866 -27.84 34.24 -1.47
C LEU A 866 -28.76 33.81 -0.33
N SER A 867 -29.53 34.76 0.22
CA SER A 867 -30.51 34.52 1.30
C SER A 867 -31.95 34.50 0.78
#